data_AF-W7SRG9-F1
#
_entry.id   AF-W7SRG9-F1
#
_cell.length_a   1.000
_cell.length_b   1.000
_cell.length_c   1.000
_cell.angle_alpha   90.00
_cell.angle_beta   90.00
_cell.angle_gamma   90.00
#
_symmetry.space_group_name_H-M   'P 1'
#
loop_
_entity.id
_entity.type
_entity.pdbx_description
1 polymer ?
#
loop_
_entity_poly.entity_id
_entity_poly.type
_entity_poly.pdbx_seq_one_letter_code
_entity_poly.pdbx_strand_id
1 'polypeptide(L)'
;MAGALAVASALTVVAQPGVAHAASTATINGGLTYQTITGFGASEAFGEASTVMNAPASVQQQALDLLYSPTKGAGLTMLRNEISADPGSTIEPNNPGGPNATPSYASLASIGQDQGQLWFAQQIKSRYGVDDVFADAWSAPAFMKTNNSTANGGQVCGAGASCASGDWRQAYANYLVQYAKDYAAAGIPLTYLGPSNEPDFSANYDSMTMSPAQMASLLDVVGPTVKNSGLSTQIDCCAATGWSVSGQYAAAIAADPTALADTAVLTSHGYSSAPASRMSGWSKPTWQTEWSTFEGWDPAWDDGSPASGLTWAQHIHAGLTSADLSAFLYWWGSTTPSQNGDNEGLLEINGSSVIPAGRLWAFANYSRYVHPGATRIGATTSDGSLQLSAYKNIDGTVAVVAINTGSGADSVTYNLQNTATANGATVTPYLTNSTNNASAQAAIAVGGGAFSASIPARSMVTYVIGGSGGTGGTVTVTNPGNQNGTVGTPTSLQVQANDSTTGQVLTYSATGLPAGLTINGSTGVISGTPTAAGASSVTVTAADGAGASGSAAFTWTISPGGGGGGGCHVTYQPNQWPGGFTANVTIANTGSTAINGWTLAFTFPGDQKITNTWSGVTTQSGENVSVTNVGYNAAIPAAGSTSFGFQGTWAGSDASPTSFTVNGSACG
;
A
#
# COMPACT_ATOMS: atom_id res chain seq x y z
N MET A 1 17.24 21.47 -77.17
CA MET A 1 16.15 20.49 -77.37
C MET A 1 16.77 19.12 -77.57
N ALA A 2 16.69 18.25 -76.57
CA ALA A 2 16.82 16.80 -76.68
C ALA A 2 16.45 16.23 -75.31
N GLY A 3 15.24 15.65 -75.21
CA GLY A 3 14.80 14.92 -74.02
C GLY A 3 15.34 13.49 -74.05
N ALA A 4 15.78 12.99 -72.91
CA ALA A 4 16.08 11.58 -72.69
C ALA A 4 15.14 11.07 -71.59
N LEU A 5 14.26 10.14 -71.97
CA LEU A 5 13.39 9.37 -71.08
C LEU A 5 14.26 8.50 -70.15
N ALA A 6 14.06 8.61 -68.84
CA ALA A 6 14.55 7.65 -67.87
C ALA A 6 13.51 6.53 -67.69
N VAL A 7 13.89 5.30 -68.03
CA VAL A 7 13.08 4.10 -67.77
C VAL A 7 13.38 3.64 -66.34
N ALA A 8 12.40 3.80 -65.44
CA ALA A 8 12.47 3.26 -64.09
C ALA A 8 12.23 1.75 -64.15
N SER A 9 13.27 0.96 -63.86
CA SER A 9 13.16 -0.47 -63.60
C SER A 9 12.81 -0.68 -62.13
N ALA A 10 11.58 -1.11 -61.85
CA ALA A 10 11.18 -1.52 -60.50
C ALA A 10 11.88 -2.85 -60.16
N LEU A 11 12.90 -2.80 -59.30
CA LEU A 11 13.38 -4.00 -58.61
C LEU A 11 12.36 -4.36 -57.52
N THR A 12 11.53 -5.37 -57.78
CA THR A 12 10.83 -6.11 -56.72
C THR A 12 11.86 -6.81 -55.86
N VAL A 13 12.09 -6.29 -54.66
CA VAL A 13 12.75 -7.02 -53.58
C VAL A 13 11.79 -8.12 -53.14
N VAL A 14 12.04 -9.34 -53.59
CA VAL A 14 11.41 -10.53 -53.02
C VAL A 14 12.05 -10.71 -51.64
N ALA A 15 11.31 -10.36 -50.59
CA ALA A 15 11.69 -10.74 -49.23
C ALA A 15 11.78 -12.26 -49.20
N GLN A 16 13.00 -12.79 -48.99
CA GLN A 16 13.13 -14.21 -48.66
C GLN A 16 12.38 -14.43 -47.33
N PRO A 17 11.52 -15.45 -47.22
CA PRO A 17 10.97 -15.81 -45.93
C PRO A 17 12.14 -16.12 -45.01
N GLY A 18 12.28 -15.33 -43.94
CA GLY A 18 13.25 -15.60 -42.89
C GLY A 18 13.07 -17.02 -42.42
N VAL A 19 14.18 -17.75 -42.26
CA VAL A 19 14.16 -19.11 -41.74
C VAL A 19 13.49 -19.05 -40.37
N ALA A 20 12.30 -19.63 -40.23
CA ALA A 20 11.63 -19.71 -38.94
C ALA A 20 12.49 -20.62 -38.05
N HIS A 21 13.29 -20.02 -37.16
CA HIS A 21 13.93 -20.78 -36.10
C HIS A 21 12.85 -21.43 -35.25
N ALA A 22 13.02 -22.71 -34.93
CA ALA A 22 12.14 -23.40 -34.00
C ALA A 22 12.14 -22.63 -32.67
N ALA A 23 10.97 -22.46 -32.07
CA ALA A 23 10.85 -21.78 -30.79
C ALA A 23 11.74 -22.47 -29.73
N SER A 24 12.52 -21.68 -29.00
CA SER A 24 13.22 -22.13 -27.80
C SER A 24 12.21 -22.66 -26.78
N THR A 25 12.61 -23.63 -25.96
CA THR A 25 11.72 -24.22 -24.94
C THR A 25 12.22 -23.90 -23.55
N ALA A 26 11.31 -23.43 -22.70
CA ALA A 26 11.50 -23.23 -21.28
C ALA A 26 10.59 -24.17 -20.47
N THR A 27 11.01 -24.53 -19.27
CA THR A 27 10.22 -25.27 -18.28
C THR A 27 10.15 -24.50 -16.98
N ILE A 28 8.94 -24.26 -16.49
CA ILE A 28 8.64 -23.69 -15.18
C ILE A 28 8.08 -24.82 -14.31
N ASN A 29 8.80 -25.21 -13.26
CA ASN A 29 8.47 -26.35 -12.42
C ASN A 29 8.17 -25.91 -10.98
N GLY A 30 6.89 -25.80 -10.65
CA GLY A 30 6.41 -25.47 -9.30
C GLY A 30 6.63 -26.57 -8.26
N GLY A 31 7.06 -27.77 -8.67
CA GLY A 31 7.46 -28.86 -7.77
C GLY A 31 8.90 -28.76 -7.29
N LEU A 32 9.70 -27.86 -7.87
CA LEU A 32 11.04 -27.52 -7.39
C LEU A 32 10.99 -26.15 -6.74
N THR A 33 11.25 -26.10 -5.43
CA THR A 33 11.19 -24.88 -4.62
C THR A 33 12.55 -24.54 -4.02
N TYR A 34 12.85 -23.26 -3.89
CA TYR A 34 14.09 -22.73 -3.33
C TYR A 34 13.78 -21.79 -2.16
N GLN A 35 14.49 -20.65 -2.07
CA GLN A 35 14.30 -19.68 -1.01
C GLN A 35 12.98 -18.91 -1.13
N THR A 36 12.49 -18.43 0.00
CA THR A 36 11.42 -17.42 0.09
C THR A 36 12.00 -16.04 -0.19
N ILE A 37 11.25 -15.21 -0.91
CA ILE A 37 11.59 -13.83 -1.21
C ILE A 37 10.99 -12.93 -0.12
N THR A 38 11.84 -12.14 0.51
CA THR A 38 11.45 -11.07 1.44
C THR A 38 10.97 -9.85 0.66
N GLY A 39 11.77 -9.37 -0.29
CA GLY A 39 11.39 -8.18 -1.04
C GLY A 39 12.53 -7.53 -1.80
N PHE A 40 12.27 -6.31 -2.25
CA PHE A 40 13.17 -5.48 -3.04
C PHE A 40 13.07 -4.04 -2.55
N GLY A 41 14.19 -3.33 -2.52
CA GLY A 41 14.22 -2.02 -1.90
C GLY A 41 15.39 -1.14 -2.33
N ALA A 42 15.52 -0.04 -1.61
CA ALA A 42 16.66 0.85 -1.64
C ALA A 42 16.74 1.60 -0.29
N SER A 43 17.82 2.34 -0.09
CA SER A 43 18.00 3.28 1.01
C SER A 43 17.61 4.70 0.61
N GLU A 44 17.41 5.57 1.59
CA GLU A 44 17.37 7.03 1.43
C GLU A 44 18.23 7.71 2.53
N ALA A 45 19.32 7.02 2.91
CA ALA A 45 20.34 7.46 3.87
C ALA A 45 21.05 8.76 3.47
N PHE A 46 21.92 9.28 4.34
CA PHE A 46 22.75 10.46 4.08
C PHE A 46 21.99 11.72 3.66
N GLY A 47 20.72 11.81 4.09
CA GLY A 47 19.86 12.96 3.80
C GLY A 47 19.13 12.91 2.45
N GLU A 48 19.23 11.84 1.67
CA GLU A 48 18.43 11.70 0.45
C GLU A 48 16.92 11.71 0.76
N ALA A 49 16.50 11.10 1.87
CA ALA A 49 15.14 11.20 2.36
C ALA A 49 14.73 12.66 2.67
N SER A 50 15.64 13.45 3.25
CA SER A 50 15.42 14.88 3.53
C SER A 50 15.27 15.69 2.25
N THR A 51 16.04 15.37 1.21
CA THR A 51 15.89 15.98 -0.12
C THR A 51 14.47 15.78 -0.64
N VAL A 52 13.95 14.55 -0.59
CA VAL A 52 12.57 14.27 -1.01
C VAL A 52 11.58 15.00 -0.11
N MET A 53 11.72 14.89 1.21
CA MET A 53 10.84 15.53 2.20
C MET A 53 10.69 17.03 1.99
N ASN A 54 11.77 17.72 1.58
CA ASN A 54 11.78 19.17 1.40
C ASN A 54 11.48 19.62 -0.05
N ALA A 55 11.33 18.69 -1.00
CA ALA A 55 10.97 19.00 -2.37
C ALA A 55 9.50 19.47 -2.50
N PRO A 56 9.10 20.13 -3.60
CA PRO A 56 7.70 20.44 -3.87
C PRO A 56 6.81 19.19 -3.84
N ALA A 57 5.55 19.33 -3.39
CA ALA A 57 4.63 18.18 -3.22
C ALA A 57 4.45 17.31 -4.48
N SER A 58 4.54 17.92 -5.68
CA SER A 58 4.50 17.17 -6.95
C SER A 58 5.73 16.29 -7.15
N VAL A 59 6.92 16.78 -6.77
CA VAL A 59 8.19 16.04 -6.85
C VAL A 59 8.20 14.92 -5.81
N GLN A 60 7.75 15.21 -4.58
CA GLN A 60 7.55 14.19 -3.54
C GLN A 60 6.67 13.04 -4.04
N GLN A 61 5.48 13.38 -4.54
CA GLN A 61 4.53 12.38 -5.04
C GLN A 61 5.11 11.58 -6.21
N GLN A 62 5.81 12.23 -7.14
CA GLN A 62 6.40 11.56 -8.29
C GLN A 62 7.54 10.61 -7.90
N ALA A 63 8.45 11.03 -7.01
CA ALA A 63 9.53 10.18 -6.50
C ALA A 63 8.97 8.96 -5.76
N LEU A 64 8.03 9.19 -4.83
CA LEU A 64 7.36 8.14 -4.08
C LEU A 64 6.56 7.19 -4.99
N ASP A 65 5.83 7.70 -5.99
CA ASP A 65 5.09 6.87 -6.95
C ASP A 65 6.07 6.02 -7.77
N LEU A 66 7.16 6.60 -8.28
CA LEU A 66 8.15 5.90 -9.09
C LEU A 66 8.91 4.82 -8.30
N LEU A 67 9.12 4.99 -7.00
CA LEU A 67 9.76 3.97 -6.16
C LEU A 67 8.76 2.92 -5.67
N TYR A 68 7.64 3.31 -5.08
CA TYR A 68 6.81 2.40 -4.26
C TYR A 68 5.43 2.09 -4.83
N SER A 69 4.95 2.78 -5.86
CA SER A 69 3.67 2.41 -6.48
C SER A 69 3.82 1.15 -7.33
N PRO A 70 3.04 0.07 -7.09
CA PRO A 70 3.10 -1.15 -7.90
C PRO A 70 2.54 -0.96 -9.32
N THR A 71 1.86 0.17 -9.59
CA THR A 71 1.26 0.47 -10.90
C THR A 71 1.97 1.59 -11.64
N LYS A 72 2.53 2.57 -10.93
CA LYS A 72 3.21 3.73 -11.54
C LYS A 72 4.74 3.62 -11.52
N GLY A 73 5.32 2.83 -10.61
CA GLY A 73 6.76 2.80 -10.34
C GLY A 73 7.30 1.40 -10.08
N ALA A 74 8.43 1.24 -9.41
CA ALA A 74 9.02 -0.07 -9.16
C ALA A 74 8.19 -0.95 -8.22
N GLY A 75 7.35 -0.35 -7.37
CA GLY A 75 6.62 -1.11 -6.36
C GLY A 75 7.57 -1.75 -5.35
N LEU A 76 8.63 -1.02 -4.95
CA LEU A 76 9.56 -1.46 -3.91
C LEU A 76 8.79 -1.82 -2.64
N THR A 77 9.31 -2.80 -1.91
CA THR A 77 8.65 -3.42 -0.74
C THR A 77 9.46 -3.29 0.53
N MET A 78 10.68 -2.77 0.44
CA MET A 78 11.58 -2.59 1.58
C MET A 78 12.25 -1.21 1.54
N LEU A 79 12.48 -0.63 2.73
CA LEU A 79 13.31 0.57 2.91
C LEU A 79 14.43 0.25 3.90
N ARG A 80 15.66 0.59 3.53
CA ARG A 80 16.83 0.56 4.42
C ARG A 80 17.13 1.95 4.95
N ASN A 81 17.11 2.14 6.25
CA ASN A 81 17.49 3.39 6.89
C ASN A 81 18.92 3.33 7.45
N GLU A 82 19.57 4.48 7.49
CA GLU A 82 20.82 4.70 8.20
C GLU A 82 20.55 5.09 9.66
N ILE A 83 21.26 4.42 10.56
CA ILE A 83 21.44 4.87 11.94
C ILE A 83 22.75 5.66 11.99
N SER A 84 22.63 6.98 11.87
CA SER A 84 23.79 7.87 11.80
C SER A 84 24.43 8.09 13.17
N ALA A 85 25.76 8.15 13.20
CA ALA A 85 26.56 8.55 14.35
C ALA A 85 26.96 10.03 14.30
N ASP A 86 26.75 10.69 13.16
CA ASP A 86 27.22 12.06 12.93
C ASP A 86 26.55 13.09 13.87
N PRO A 87 27.31 14.10 14.32
CA PRO A 87 26.77 15.20 15.11
C PRO A 87 25.60 15.91 14.40
N GLY A 88 24.44 15.94 15.05
CA GLY A 88 23.21 16.54 14.51
C GLY A 88 22.24 15.54 13.88
N SER A 89 22.71 14.35 13.52
CA SER A 89 21.90 13.26 12.96
C SER A 89 21.78 12.07 13.90
N THR A 90 22.67 11.92 14.89
CA THR A 90 22.60 10.83 15.87
C THR A 90 21.62 11.09 17.01
N ILE A 91 20.95 10.04 17.49
CA ILE A 91 20.13 10.11 18.71
C ILE A 91 20.97 10.22 19.99
N GLU A 92 22.29 9.98 19.97
CA GLU A 92 23.14 10.09 21.16
C GLU A 92 24.36 10.99 20.92
N PRO A 93 24.16 12.33 20.78
CA PRO A 93 25.21 13.24 20.37
C PRO A 93 26.25 13.54 21.47
N ASN A 94 25.96 13.17 22.73
CA ASN A 94 26.81 13.52 23.88
C ASN A 94 27.24 12.27 24.64
N ASN A 95 28.52 12.22 25.01
CA ASN A 95 29.05 11.17 25.87
C ASN A 95 28.37 11.22 27.26
N PRO A 96 27.75 10.12 27.74
CA PRO A 96 27.03 10.09 29.02
C PRO A 96 27.95 10.10 30.26
N GLY A 97 29.27 10.07 30.08
CA GLY A 97 30.27 10.04 31.15
C GLY A 97 30.86 8.65 31.43
N GLY A 98 30.44 7.63 30.67
CA GLY A 98 30.98 6.27 30.72
C GLY A 98 29.99 5.21 30.23
N PRO A 99 30.43 3.98 29.98
CA PRO A 99 29.62 2.92 29.36
C PRO A 99 28.44 2.44 30.21
N ASN A 100 28.46 2.69 31.52
CA ASN A 100 27.39 2.33 32.45
C ASN A 100 26.56 3.54 32.89
N ALA A 101 26.84 4.74 32.35
CA ALA A 101 26.08 5.94 32.68
C ALA A 101 24.78 5.99 31.87
N THR A 102 23.76 6.64 32.42
CA THR A 102 22.47 6.80 31.73
C THR A 102 22.61 7.79 30.58
N PRO A 103 22.34 7.40 29.32
CA PRO A 103 22.37 8.30 28.18
C PRO A 103 21.17 9.26 28.14
N SER A 104 21.38 10.39 27.46
CA SER A 104 20.31 11.33 27.14
C SER A 104 20.11 11.32 25.62
N TYR A 105 19.07 10.62 25.18
CA TYR A 105 18.77 10.50 23.76
C TYR A 105 18.03 11.72 23.21
N ALA A 106 18.44 12.18 22.03
CA ALA A 106 17.72 13.15 21.23
C ALA A 106 16.54 12.46 20.54
N SER A 107 15.44 13.21 20.35
CA SER A 107 14.27 12.69 19.62
C SER A 107 14.54 12.66 18.11
N LEU A 108 13.89 11.75 17.38
CA LEU A 108 13.94 11.72 15.91
C LEU A 108 13.52 13.06 15.28
N ALA A 109 12.57 13.77 15.89
CA ALA A 109 12.14 15.11 15.44
C ALA A 109 13.26 16.16 15.57
N SER A 110 14.06 16.12 16.64
CA SER A 110 15.15 17.08 16.87
C SER A 110 16.35 16.90 15.95
N ILE A 111 16.50 15.71 15.36
CA ILE A 111 17.55 15.39 14.37
C ILE A 111 16.99 15.43 12.92
N GLY A 112 15.95 16.21 12.69
CA GLY A 112 15.38 16.43 11.36
C GLY A 112 14.58 15.25 10.81
N GLN A 113 13.77 14.60 11.65
CA GLN A 113 13.03 13.38 11.30
C GLN A 113 13.98 12.25 10.90
N ASP A 114 15.09 12.13 11.62
CA ASP A 114 16.18 11.20 11.30
C ASP A 114 16.66 11.38 9.86
N GLN A 115 17.10 12.61 9.55
CA GLN A 115 17.50 13.02 8.19
C GLN A 115 16.39 12.81 7.14
N GLY A 116 15.11 12.98 7.53
CA GLY A 116 13.93 12.77 6.69
C GLY A 116 13.50 11.30 6.56
N GLN A 117 14.28 10.34 7.04
CA GLN A 117 14.01 8.90 6.88
C GLN A 117 12.71 8.47 7.58
N LEU A 118 12.41 9.04 8.75
CA LEU A 118 11.15 8.75 9.45
C LEU A 118 9.94 9.25 8.65
N TRP A 119 10.02 10.46 8.09
CA TRP A 119 8.97 10.99 7.22
C TRP A 119 8.76 10.09 6.00
N PHE A 120 9.86 9.69 5.37
CA PHE A 120 9.83 8.86 4.16
C PHE A 120 9.17 7.50 4.46
N ALA A 121 9.57 6.83 5.54
CA ALA A 121 8.96 5.59 6.01
C ALA A 121 7.44 5.73 6.27
N GLN A 122 7.02 6.84 6.89
CA GLN A 122 5.60 7.13 7.12
C GLN A 122 4.84 7.37 5.79
N GLN A 123 5.47 8.00 4.79
CA GLN A 123 4.85 8.19 3.48
C GLN A 123 4.66 6.87 2.74
N ILE A 124 5.67 6.00 2.70
CA ILE A 124 5.56 4.74 1.97
C ILE A 124 4.54 3.79 2.61
N LYS A 125 4.48 3.76 3.94
CA LYS A 125 3.47 3.00 4.69
C LYS A 125 2.07 3.51 4.42
N SER A 126 1.85 4.81 4.56
CA SER A 126 0.50 5.39 4.42
C SER A 126 -0.04 5.38 2.99
N ARG A 127 0.83 5.53 1.98
CA ARG A 127 0.40 5.65 0.58
C ARG A 127 0.42 4.33 -0.18
N TYR A 128 1.33 3.41 0.16
CA TYR A 128 1.54 2.17 -0.59
C TYR A 128 1.47 0.91 0.27
N GLY A 129 1.26 1.04 1.59
CA GLY A 129 1.17 -0.10 2.50
C GLY A 129 2.50 -0.79 2.77
N VAL A 130 3.63 -0.12 2.47
CA VAL A 130 4.97 -0.68 2.69
C VAL A 130 5.44 -0.35 4.09
N ASP A 131 5.58 -1.36 4.94
CA ASP A 131 5.99 -1.24 6.34
C ASP A 131 7.22 -2.08 6.70
N ASP A 132 7.84 -2.78 5.74
CA ASP A 132 9.13 -3.43 5.91
C ASP A 132 10.27 -2.40 5.85
N VAL A 133 10.58 -1.85 7.03
CA VAL A 133 11.66 -0.88 7.22
C VAL A 133 12.68 -1.50 8.16
N PHE A 134 13.93 -1.62 7.71
CA PHE A 134 15.05 -1.99 8.57
C PHE A 134 16.08 -0.87 8.63
N ALA A 135 16.93 -0.88 9.66
CA ALA A 135 17.94 0.15 9.84
C ALA A 135 19.28 -0.44 10.25
N ASP A 136 20.35 0.04 9.62
CA ASP A 136 21.72 -0.37 9.92
C ASP A 136 22.53 0.81 10.42
N ALA A 137 23.43 0.57 11.35
CA ALA A 137 24.35 1.60 11.84
C ALA A 137 25.66 1.60 11.06
N TRP A 138 26.03 2.73 10.46
CA TRP A 138 27.32 2.86 9.77
C TRP A 138 28.47 2.98 10.77
N SER A 139 28.18 3.58 11.93
CA SER A 139 29.10 3.68 13.04
C SER A 139 28.37 3.70 14.38
N ALA A 140 29.05 3.30 15.45
CA ALA A 140 28.69 3.73 16.80
C ALA A 140 29.05 5.22 17.02
N PRO A 141 28.42 5.91 17.98
CA PRO A 141 28.87 7.23 18.42
C PRO A 141 30.36 7.25 18.78
N ALA A 142 31.05 8.34 18.44
CA ALA A 142 32.51 8.46 18.55
C ALA A 142 33.08 8.00 19.90
N PHE A 143 32.45 8.40 21.01
CA PHE A 143 32.90 8.07 22.36
C PHE A 143 32.81 6.59 22.74
N MET A 144 32.12 5.78 21.94
CA MET A 144 32.06 4.32 22.09
C MET A 144 33.17 3.59 21.33
N LYS A 145 33.99 4.31 20.55
CA LYS A 145 34.95 3.73 19.60
C LYS A 145 36.40 3.94 20.01
N THR A 146 37.26 3.01 19.59
CA THR A 146 38.71 3.01 19.88
C THR A 146 39.45 4.24 19.36
N ASN A 147 38.97 4.85 18.27
CA ASN A 147 39.56 6.05 17.67
C ASN A 147 38.88 7.36 18.10
N ASN A 148 37.85 7.29 18.96
CA ASN A 148 37.04 8.43 19.38
C ASN A 148 36.57 9.31 18.19
N SER A 149 36.16 8.67 17.10
CA SER A 149 35.67 9.32 15.88
C SER A 149 34.55 8.51 15.25
N THR A 150 33.59 9.14 14.58
CA THR A 150 32.54 8.45 13.82
C THR A 150 33.06 7.93 12.48
N ALA A 151 34.08 8.59 11.93
CA ALA A 151 34.72 8.24 10.68
C ALA A 151 36.07 7.51 10.85
N ASN A 152 36.65 7.09 9.72
CA ASN A 152 37.95 6.45 9.58
C ASN A 152 38.04 5.13 10.38
N GLY A 153 36.97 4.34 10.31
CA GLY A 153 36.86 3.05 10.97
C GLY A 153 36.89 3.18 12.49
N GLY A 154 37.68 2.33 13.14
CA GLY A 154 37.66 2.19 14.60
C GLY A 154 36.61 1.17 15.04
N GLN A 155 36.84 0.59 16.21
CA GLN A 155 36.07 -0.55 16.72
C GLN A 155 35.24 -0.14 17.92
N VAL A 156 34.09 -0.78 18.16
CA VAL A 156 33.38 -0.67 19.44
C VAL A 156 34.31 -1.11 20.56
N CYS A 157 34.54 -0.22 21.52
CA CYS A 157 35.33 -0.50 22.71
C CYS A 157 34.73 -1.69 23.47
N GLY A 158 35.53 -2.71 23.76
CA GLY A 158 35.11 -3.97 24.39
C GLY A 158 34.86 -5.12 23.41
N ALA A 159 34.63 -4.85 22.13
CA ALA A 159 34.53 -5.88 21.08
C ALA A 159 35.93 -6.30 20.58
N GLY A 160 36.68 -6.99 21.45
CA GLY A 160 38.04 -7.45 21.17
C GLY A 160 39.14 -6.38 21.27
N ALA A 161 38.79 -5.10 21.40
CA ALA A 161 39.72 -4.00 21.65
C ALA A 161 39.41 -3.29 22.98
N SER A 162 40.42 -3.10 23.83
CA SER A 162 40.26 -2.41 25.11
C SER A 162 40.43 -0.91 24.99
N CYS A 163 39.53 -0.15 25.62
CA CYS A 163 39.61 1.31 25.71
C CYS A 163 39.74 1.75 27.17
N ALA A 164 40.44 2.86 27.41
CA ALA A 164 40.53 3.44 28.75
C ALA A 164 39.15 3.88 29.30
N SER A 165 38.20 4.19 28.40
CA SER A 165 36.81 4.54 28.74
C SER A 165 35.95 3.33 29.14
N GLY A 166 36.42 2.09 28.97
CA GLY A 166 35.71 0.86 29.34
C GLY A 166 35.13 0.07 28.16
N ASP A 167 34.22 -0.87 28.47
CA ASP A 167 33.50 -1.72 27.51
C ASP A 167 32.15 -1.09 27.16
N TRP A 168 31.97 -0.68 25.91
CA TRP A 168 30.80 0.03 25.40
C TRP A 168 29.82 -0.88 24.64
N ARG A 169 30.05 -2.20 24.56
CA ARG A 169 29.16 -3.10 23.80
C ARG A 169 27.70 -3.04 24.26
N GLN A 170 27.47 -3.03 25.57
CA GLN A 170 26.10 -2.95 26.11
C GLN A 170 25.47 -1.57 25.89
N ALA A 171 26.25 -0.48 26.02
CA ALA A 171 25.77 0.87 25.73
C ALA A 171 25.37 1.01 24.25
N TYR A 172 26.17 0.46 23.34
CA TYR A 172 25.88 0.45 21.92
C TYR A 172 24.64 -0.40 21.58
N ALA A 173 24.50 -1.57 22.19
CA ALA A 173 23.28 -2.38 22.05
C ALA A 173 22.02 -1.64 22.55
N ASN A 174 22.13 -0.90 23.66
CA ASN A 174 21.04 -0.08 24.19
C ASN A 174 20.70 1.10 23.27
N TYR A 175 21.72 1.73 22.66
CA TYR A 175 21.56 2.79 21.66
C TYR A 175 20.77 2.29 20.44
N LEU A 176 21.14 1.14 19.87
CA LEU A 176 20.41 0.52 18.76
C LEU A 176 18.96 0.20 19.14
N VAL A 177 18.75 -0.40 20.32
CA VAL A 177 17.38 -0.70 20.81
C VAL A 177 16.57 0.57 21.05
N GLN A 178 17.18 1.65 21.54
CA GLN A 178 16.48 2.92 21.72
C GLN A 178 16.02 3.48 20.37
N TYR A 179 16.89 3.49 19.36
CA TYR A 179 16.53 3.91 18.01
C TYR A 179 15.32 3.12 17.48
N ALA A 180 15.34 1.78 17.63
CA ALA A 180 14.22 0.94 17.22
C ALA A 180 12.93 1.21 18.01
N LYS A 181 13.03 1.52 19.31
CA LYS A 181 11.88 1.93 20.15
C LYS A 181 11.30 3.27 19.71
N ASP A 182 12.14 4.23 19.34
CA ASP A 182 11.70 5.55 18.89
C ASP A 182 10.92 5.44 17.56
N TYR A 183 11.40 4.60 16.64
CA TYR A 183 10.71 4.26 15.39
C TYR A 183 9.37 3.53 15.63
N ALA A 184 9.36 2.54 16.52
CA ALA A 184 8.12 1.85 16.92
C ALA A 184 7.10 2.81 17.54
N ALA A 185 7.55 3.73 18.42
CA ALA A 185 6.70 4.77 19.02
C ALA A 185 6.15 5.76 17.97
N ALA A 186 6.88 5.98 16.88
CA ALA A 186 6.45 6.78 15.74
C ALA A 186 5.54 6.03 14.73
N GLY A 187 5.14 4.80 15.05
CA GLY A 187 4.24 3.97 14.22
C GLY A 187 4.93 3.19 13.10
N ILE A 188 6.26 3.17 13.08
CA ILE A 188 7.11 2.46 12.10
C ILE A 188 8.01 1.48 12.87
N PRO A 189 7.48 0.37 13.42
CA PRO A 189 8.34 -0.63 14.07
C PRO A 189 9.31 -1.22 13.04
N LEU A 190 10.61 -1.21 13.35
CA LEU A 190 11.63 -1.75 12.47
C LEU A 190 11.53 -3.28 12.42
N THR A 191 11.64 -3.84 11.21
CA THR A 191 11.64 -5.30 10.99
C THR A 191 12.99 -5.90 11.34
N TYR A 192 14.08 -5.27 10.91
CA TYR A 192 15.46 -5.66 11.23
C TYR A 192 16.32 -4.49 11.71
N LEU A 193 17.38 -4.82 12.44
CA LEU A 193 18.34 -3.89 13.02
C LEU A 193 19.76 -4.44 12.85
N GLY A 194 20.56 -3.75 12.03
CA GLY A 194 21.94 -4.09 11.74
C GLY A 194 22.92 -3.32 12.63
N PRO A 195 23.89 -3.99 13.30
CA PRO A 195 24.87 -3.32 14.16
C PRO A 195 26.05 -2.71 13.38
N SER A 196 26.07 -2.80 12.05
CA SER A 196 27.18 -2.33 11.23
C SER A 196 26.79 -2.07 9.77
N ASN A 197 27.58 -1.22 9.12
CA ASN A 197 27.71 -1.13 7.67
C ASN A 197 29.18 -1.33 7.29
N GLU A 198 29.45 -2.15 6.29
CA GLU A 198 30.78 -2.41 5.73
C GLU A 198 31.90 -2.50 6.78
N PRO A 199 31.79 -3.40 7.79
CA PRO A 199 32.77 -3.49 8.88
C PRO A 199 34.19 -3.88 8.42
N ASP A 200 34.34 -4.28 7.16
CA ASP A 200 35.62 -4.54 6.49
C ASP A 200 36.21 -3.31 5.76
N PHE A 201 35.57 -2.15 5.85
CA PHE A 201 35.98 -0.90 5.18
C PHE A 201 36.07 0.28 6.14
N SER A 202 36.97 1.22 5.83
CA SER A 202 37.19 2.45 6.59
C SER A 202 37.06 3.63 5.65
N ALA A 203 36.06 4.48 5.90
CA ALA A 203 35.75 5.64 5.08
C ALA A 203 36.05 6.95 5.81
N ASN A 204 36.09 8.07 5.09
CA ASN A 204 36.21 9.41 5.70
C ASN A 204 34.86 9.96 6.23
N TYR A 205 33.77 9.23 6.04
CA TYR A 205 32.46 9.39 6.65
C TYR A 205 32.21 8.28 7.71
N ASP A 206 31.02 8.26 8.30
CA ASP A 206 30.59 7.25 9.28
C ASP A 206 31.01 5.83 8.87
N SER A 207 31.93 5.26 9.64
CA SER A 207 32.46 3.93 9.40
C SER A 207 33.02 3.32 10.67
N MET A 208 32.75 2.03 10.88
CA MET A 208 33.20 1.29 12.05
C MET A 208 33.74 -0.07 11.64
N THR A 209 35.07 -0.22 11.71
CA THR A 209 35.73 -1.45 11.30
C THR A 209 35.63 -2.50 12.40
N MET A 210 35.29 -3.74 12.04
CA MET A 210 35.23 -4.87 12.94
C MET A 210 35.68 -6.13 12.21
N SER A 211 36.62 -6.90 12.76
CA SER A 211 36.90 -8.23 12.20
C SER A 211 35.72 -9.19 12.42
N PRO A 212 35.64 -10.30 11.67
CA PRO A 212 34.57 -11.29 11.85
C PRO A 212 34.40 -11.78 13.29
N ALA A 213 35.50 -12.03 14.01
CA ALA A 213 35.46 -12.44 15.42
C ALA A 213 34.96 -11.34 16.36
N GLN A 214 35.32 -10.08 16.08
CA GLN A 214 34.85 -8.95 16.87
C GLN A 214 33.35 -8.72 16.65
N MET A 215 32.87 -8.90 15.41
CA MET A 215 31.46 -8.80 15.09
C MET A 215 30.64 -9.87 15.82
N ALA A 216 31.07 -11.13 15.79
CA ALA A 216 30.44 -12.19 16.58
C ALA A 216 30.39 -11.85 18.08
N SER A 217 31.49 -11.33 18.64
CA SER A 217 31.56 -10.90 20.04
C SER A 217 30.70 -9.66 20.38
N LEU A 218 30.35 -8.85 19.38
CA LEU A 218 29.39 -7.77 19.56
C LEU A 218 27.96 -8.31 19.53
N LEU A 219 27.67 -9.25 18.63
CA LEU A 219 26.38 -9.92 18.52
C LEU A 219 25.99 -10.70 19.78
N ASP A 220 26.97 -11.21 20.54
CA ASP A 220 26.77 -11.76 21.90
C ASP A 220 26.02 -10.81 22.84
N VAL A 221 26.12 -9.50 22.62
CA VAL A 221 25.49 -8.47 23.45
C VAL A 221 24.29 -7.86 22.73
N VAL A 222 24.43 -7.54 21.44
CA VAL A 222 23.37 -6.92 20.64
C VAL A 222 22.16 -7.86 20.50
N GLY A 223 22.38 -9.13 20.17
CA GLY A 223 21.32 -10.12 19.96
C GLY A 223 20.40 -10.29 21.18
N PRO A 224 20.94 -10.65 22.36
CA PRO A 224 20.15 -10.76 23.57
C PRO A 224 19.49 -9.44 23.99
N THR A 225 20.13 -8.30 23.76
CA THR A 225 19.56 -6.98 24.11
C THR A 225 18.34 -6.65 23.25
N VAL A 226 18.40 -6.89 21.93
CA VAL A 226 17.26 -6.70 21.03
C VAL A 226 16.13 -7.68 21.35
N LYS A 227 16.43 -8.95 21.57
CA LYS A 227 15.45 -9.98 21.94
C LYS A 227 14.70 -9.67 23.23
N ASN A 228 15.39 -9.09 24.21
CA ASN A 228 14.82 -8.71 25.50
C ASN A 228 14.20 -7.31 25.52
N SER A 229 14.21 -6.59 24.39
CA SER A 229 13.72 -5.21 24.32
C SER A 229 12.19 -5.07 24.37
N GLY A 230 11.46 -6.17 24.08
CA GLY A 230 10.01 -6.18 23.90
C GLY A 230 9.55 -5.81 22.47
N LEU A 231 10.47 -5.56 21.54
CA LEU A 231 10.18 -5.33 20.13
C LEU A 231 10.09 -6.64 19.33
N SER A 232 9.41 -6.60 18.18
CA SER A 232 9.42 -7.70 17.19
C SER A 232 10.64 -7.67 16.25
N THR A 233 11.50 -6.66 16.40
CA THR A 233 12.67 -6.43 15.57
C THR A 233 13.67 -7.57 15.69
N GLN A 234 14.19 -8.01 14.54
CA GLN A 234 15.21 -9.06 14.44
C GLN A 234 16.58 -8.46 14.11
N ILE A 235 17.65 -9.24 14.24
CA ILE A 235 19.00 -8.79 13.86
C ILE A 235 19.31 -9.27 12.46
N ASP A 236 19.78 -8.36 11.61
CA ASP A 236 20.54 -8.70 10.42
C ASP A 236 22.03 -8.40 10.66
N CYS A 237 22.91 -9.05 9.90
CA CYS A 237 24.34 -8.75 9.93
C CYS A 237 25.02 -9.25 8.65
N CYS A 238 26.00 -8.58 8.07
CA CYS A 238 26.73 -7.45 8.65
C CYS A 238 26.90 -6.30 7.66
N ALA A 239 26.17 -6.35 6.53
CA ALA A 239 26.32 -5.39 5.46
C ALA A 239 27.79 -5.26 4.98
N ALA A 240 28.51 -6.39 4.88
CA ALA A 240 29.92 -6.40 4.44
C ALA A 240 30.04 -5.89 2.99
N THR A 241 31.18 -5.29 2.60
CA THR A 241 31.36 -4.63 1.28
C THR A 241 31.09 -5.52 0.06
N GLY A 242 31.12 -6.85 0.24
CA GLY A 242 30.89 -7.80 -0.82
C GLY A 242 30.69 -9.23 -0.34
N TRP A 243 30.14 -10.04 -1.22
CA TRP A 243 29.68 -11.40 -0.97
C TRP A 243 30.76 -12.33 -0.40
N SER A 244 31.98 -12.26 -0.94
CA SER A 244 33.11 -13.10 -0.48
C SER A 244 33.54 -12.77 0.94
N VAL A 245 33.45 -11.49 1.32
CA VAL A 245 33.80 -11.04 2.67
C VAL A 245 32.66 -11.37 3.64
N SER A 246 31.40 -11.23 3.22
CA SER A 246 30.23 -11.65 4.01
C SER A 246 30.32 -13.13 4.43
N GLY A 247 30.86 -14.00 3.57
CA GLY A 247 31.13 -15.41 3.93
C GLY A 247 32.08 -15.61 5.13
N GLN A 248 33.00 -14.67 5.38
CA GLN A 248 33.88 -14.72 6.55
C GLN A 248 33.12 -14.36 7.83
N TYR A 249 32.24 -13.36 7.77
CA TYR A 249 31.34 -13.02 8.88
C TYR A 249 30.35 -14.16 9.16
N ALA A 250 29.77 -14.75 8.11
CA ALA A 250 28.90 -15.91 8.24
C ALA A 250 29.59 -17.07 8.98
N ALA A 251 30.85 -17.36 8.65
CA ALA A 251 31.63 -18.41 9.32
C ALA A 251 31.91 -18.08 10.80
N ALA A 252 32.22 -16.83 11.12
CA ALA A 252 32.44 -16.40 12.50
C ALA A 252 31.14 -16.44 13.33
N ILE A 253 30.03 -15.98 12.76
CA ILE A 253 28.70 -16.04 13.39
C ILE A 253 28.31 -17.50 13.60
N ALA A 254 28.48 -18.37 12.60
CA ALA A 254 28.14 -19.80 12.72
C ALA A 254 28.98 -20.54 13.77
N ALA A 255 30.17 -20.05 14.08
CA ALA A 255 31.03 -20.60 15.13
C ALA A 255 30.64 -20.14 16.55
N ASP A 256 29.79 -19.11 16.67
CA ASP A 256 29.33 -18.53 17.93
C ASP A 256 27.84 -18.84 18.16
N PRO A 257 27.48 -19.66 19.17
CA PRO A 257 26.09 -20.07 19.37
C PRO A 257 25.11 -18.92 19.67
N THR A 258 25.55 -17.85 20.35
CA THR A 258 24.67 -16.72 20.68
C THR A 258 24.43 -15.89 19.43
N ALA A 259 25.51 -15.52 18.73
CA ALA A 259 25.42 -14.76 17.49
C ALA A 259 24.61 -15.53 16.45
N LEU A 260 24.89 -16.82 16.27
CA LEU A 260 24.13 -17.68 15.35
C LEU A 260 22.66 -17.75 15.74
N ALA A 261 22.31 -17.81 17.03
CA ALA A 261 20.91 -17.90 17.43
C ALA A 261 20.12 -16.62 17.10
N ASP A 262 20.70 -15.46 17.41
CA ASP A 262 19.98 -14.19 17.37
C ASP A 262 20.13 -13.42 16.04
N THR A 263 21.11 -13.72 15.17
CA THR A 263 21.18 -13.19 13.79
C THR A 263 20.17 -13.89 12.89
N ALA A 264 19.11 -13.20 12.47
CA ALA A 264 18.05 -13.77 11.64
C ALA A 264 18.42 -13.87 10.15
N VAL A 265 19.17 -12.89 9.64
CA VAL A 265 19.53 -12.77 8.22
C VAL A 265 21.00 -12.39 8.08
N LEU A 266 21.67 -12.97 7.09
CA LEU A 266 23.00 -12.53 6.68
C LEU A 266 22.89 -11.47 5.56
N THR A 267 23.51 -10.32 5.73
CA THR A 267 23.48 -9.19 4.79
C THR A 267 24.87 -8.95 4.19
N SER A 268 24.87 -8.51 2.94
CA SER A 268 26.08 -8.26 2.14
C SER A 268 25.79 -7.18 1.11
N HIS A 269 26.83 -6.47 0.70
CA HIS A 269 26.79 -5.60 -0.47
C HIS A 269 27.30 -6.35 -1.71
N GLY A 270 27.31 -5.67 -2.85
CA GLY A 270 27.82 -6.20 -4.11
C GLY A 270 29.10 -5.56 -4.63
N TYR A 271 29.70 -4.60 -3.93
CA TYR A 271 30.81 -3.78 -4.44
C TYR A 271 32.11 -4.58 -4.61
N SER A 272 32.66 -5.12 -3.52
CA SER A 272 33.97 -5.80 -3.56
C SER A 272 33.87 -7.19 -4.17
N SER A 273 32.68 -7.79 -4.14
CA SER A 273 32.33 -9.02 -4.87
C SER A 273 30.82 -9.19 -4.96
N ALA A 274 30.33 -9.47 -6.17
CA ALA A 274 28.92 -9.67 -6.44
C ALA A 274 28.38 -10.98 -5.82
N PRO A 275 27.08 -11.02 -5.42
CA PRO A 275 26.40 -12.25 -5.03
C PRO A 275 26.20 -13.16 -6.25
N ALA A 276 27.16 -14.05 -6.48
CA ALA A 276 27.21 -14.91 -7.67
C ALA A 276 27.06 -16.42 -7.38
N SER A 277 27.06 -16.83 -6.11
CA SER A 277 26.88 -18.24 -5.73
C SER A 277 26.35 -18.36 -4.30
N ARG A 278 25.61 -19.44 -4.00
CA ARG A 278 25.03 -19.66 -2.67
C ARG A 278 26.09 -19.59 -1.57
N MET A 279 25.76 -18.93 -0.46
CA MET A 279 26.66 -18.82 0.69
C MET A 279 26.94 -20.20 1.31
N SER A 280 28.20 -20.63 1.24
CA SER A 280 28.62 -21.94 1.76
C SER A 280 28.52 -21.97 3.30
N GLY A 281 27.97 -23.05 3.85
CA GLY A 281 27.89 -23.26 5.30
C GLY A 281 26.83 -22.41 6.02
N TRP A 282 26.05 -21.60 5.30
CA TRP A 282 24.99 -20.77 5.87
C TRP A 282 23.60 -21.29 5.47
N SER A 283 22.67 -21.36 6.43
CA SER A 283 21.34 -21.93 6.23
C SER A 283 20.19 -20.95 6.43
N LYS A 284 20.46 -19.77 7.01
CA LYS A 284 19.46 -18.72 7.20
C LYS A 284 19.34 -17.88 5.90
N PRO A 285 18.29 -17.07 5.74
CA PRO A 285 18.16 -16.18 4.59
C PRO A 285 19.38 -15.26 4.44
N THR A 286 19.65 -14.88 3.20
CA THR A 286 20.71 -13.95 2.84
C THR A 286 20.17 -12.83 1.97
N TRP A 287 20.56 -11.59 2.23
CA TRP A 287 20.16 -10.42 1.45
C TRP A 287 21.36 -9.70 0.86
N GLN A 288 21.15 -9.15 -0.33
CA GLN A 288 22.00 -8.07 -0.82
C GLN A 288 21.32 -6.75 -0.44
N THR A 289 21.99 -5.91 0.35
CA THR A 289 21.37 -4.77 1.05
C THR A 289 21.78 -3.39 0.54
N GLU A 290 22.83 -3.32 -0.28
CA GLU A 290 23.32 -2.10 -0.90
C GLU A 290 24.28 -2.45 -2.05
N TRP A 291 24.08 -1.84 -3.21
CA TRP A 291 24.94 -1.94 -4.38
C TRP A 291 24.53 -0.87 -5.39
N SER A 292 25.52 -0.21 -5.98
CA SER A 292 25.37 0.79 -7.04
C SER A 292 26.64 0.88 -7.89
N THR A 293 26.67 1.82 -8.82
CA THR A 293 27.89 2.25 -9.50
C THR A 293 28.06 3.77 -9.33
N PHE A 294 29.28 4.27 -9.54
CA PHE A 294 29.70 5.63 -9.17
C PHE A 294 30.02 6.51 -10.39
N GLU A 295 29.67 6.08 -11.60
CA GLU A 295 29.82 6.89 -12.81
C GLU A 295 28.67 7.90 -12.94
N GLY A 296 28.86 8.94 -13.77
CA GLY A 296 27.84 9.96 -14.01
C GLY A 296 26.49 9.39 -14.47
N TRP A 297 25.41 10.09 -14.14
CA TRP A 297 24.03 9.65 -14.34
C TRP A 297 23.77 9.05 -15.74
N ASP A 298 23.33 7.79 -15.75
CA ASP A 298 22.95 7.00 -16.91
C ASP A 298 21.52 6.45 -16.71
N PRO A 299 20.53 6.96 -17.45
CA PRO A 299 19.16 6.46 -17.38
C PRO A 299 18.88 5.31 -18.36
N ALA A 300 19.85 4.86 -19.15
CA ALA A 300 19.61 3.92 -20.24
C ALA A 300 19.13 2.54 -19.76
N TRP A 301 18.25 1.92 -20.54
CA TRP A 301 17.94 0.50 -20.36
C TRP A 301 19.13 -0.37 -20.77
N ASP A 302 19.73 -0.10 -21.93
CA ASP A 302 20.85 -0.89 -22.43
C ASP A 302 21.72 -0.05 -23.36
N ASP A 303 22.95 0.19 -22.92
CA ASP A 303 24.03 0.82 -23.67
C ASP A 303 25.37 0.10 -23.45
N GLY A 304 25.34 -1.05 -22.76
CA GLY A 304 26.51 -1.83 -22.36
C GLY A 304 27.24 -1.32 -21.12
N SER A 305 26.76 -0.27 -20.47
CA SER A 305 27.37 0.26 -19.24
C SER A 305 27.07 -0.64 -18.02
N PRO A 306 27.92 -0.59 -16.98
CA PRO A 306 27.63 -1.17 -15.67
C PRO A 306 26.35 -0.60 -15.01
N ALA A 307 25.96 0.62 -15.35
CA ALA A 307 24.82 1.33 -14.76
C ALA A 307 23.47 1.05 -15.46
N SER A 308 23.52 0.50 -16.68
CA SER A 308 22.34 0.26 -17.50
C SER A 308 21.33 -0.70 -16.87
N GLY A 309 20.06 -0.51 -17.19
CA GLY A 309 18.97 -1.34 -16.67
C GLY A 309 19.14 -2.85 -16.94
N LEU A 310 19.65 -3.23 -18.10
CA LEU A 310 19.86 -4.61 -18.48
C LEU A 310 21.02 -5.25 -17.72
N THR A 311 22.06 -4.49 -17.34
CA THR A 311 23.10 -4.97 -16.42
C THR A 311 22.51 -5.23 -15.04
N TRP A 312 21.71 -4.31 -14.50
CA TRP A 312 21.04 -4.50 -13.20
C TRP A 312 20.01 -5.62 -13.19
N ALA A 313 19.28 -5.84 -14.30
CA ALA A 313 18.40 -7.00 -14.45
C ALA A 313 19.17 -8.32 -14.31
N GLN A 314 20.38 -8.41 -14.87
CA GLN A 314 21.26 -9.58 -14.74
C GLN A 314 21.84 -9.73 -13.32
N HIS A 315 22.16 -8.62 -12.64
CA HIS A 315 22.59 -8.67 -11.24
C HIS A 315 21.50 -9.17 -10.31
N ILE A 316 20.27 -8.65 -10.43
CA ILE A 316 19.12 -9.14 -9.65
C ILE A 316 18.88 -10.62 -9.97
N HIS A 317 18.89 -10.99 -11.25
CA HIS A 317 18.73 -12.38 -11.67
C HIS A 317 19.76 -13.29 -10.99
N ALA A 318 21.05 -13.00 -11.13
CA ALA A 318 22.13 -13.80 -10.55
C ALA A 318 22.07 -13.87 -9.02
N GLY A 319 21.73 -12.75 -8.36
CA GLY A 319 21.52 -12.71 -6.93
C GLY A 319 20.42 -13.69 -6.48
N LEU A 320 19.27 -13.68 -7.16
CA LEU A 320 18.15 -14.56 -6.83
C LEU A 320 18.36 -16.02 -7.23
N THR A 321 19.00 -16.29 -8.38
CA THR A 321 19.08 -17.66 -8.94
C THR A 321 20.37 -18.39 -8.63
N SER A 322 21.49 -17.68 -8.52
CA SER A 322 22.81 -18.26 -8.25
C SER A 322 23.21 -18.13 -6.79
N ALA A 323 22.88 -17.00 -6.15
CA ALA A 323 23.24 -16.74 -4.75
C ALA A 323 22.13 -17.07 -3.73
N ASP A 324 20.95 -17.48 -4.19
CA ASP A 324 19.77 -17.78 -3.36
C ASP A 324 19.36 -16.61 -2.44
N LEU A 325 19.52 -15.36 -2.91
CA LEU A 325 19.09 -14.19 -2.15
C LEU A 325 17.58 -14.19 -1.91
N SER A 326 17.19 -13.79 -0.70
CA SER A 326 15.80 -13.52 -0.33
C SER A 326 15.42 -12.05 -0.53
N ALA A 327 16.38 -11.13 -0.54
CA ALA A 327 16.14 -9.72 -0.86
C ALA A 327 17.28 -9.14 -1.68
N PHE A 328 16.96 -8.13 -2.49
CA PHE A 328 17.92 -7.37 -3.29
C PHE A 328 17.57 -5.89 -3.19
N LEU A 329 18.53 -5.07 -2.75
CA LEU A 329 18.37 -3.64 -2.57
C LEU A 329 19.40 -2.86 -3.39
N TYR A 330 18.94 -1.81 -4.05
CA TYR A 330 19.86 -0.82 -4.59
C TYR A 330 20.49 -0.01 -3.45
N TRP A 331 21.47 0.84 -3.77
CA TRP A 331 21.97 1.81 -2.80
C TRP A 331 20.90 2.85 -2.46
N TRP A 332 20.74 3.91 -3.25
CA TRP A 332 19.70 4.92 -3.02
C TRP A 332 18.48 4.77 -3.93
N GLY A 333 17.31 5.08 -3.40
CA GLY A 333 16.10 5.23 -4.20
C GLY A 333 16.19 6.49 -5.06
N SER A 334 16.65 7.60 -4.49
CA SER A 334 16.79 8.87 -5.17
C SER A 334 18.17 9.49 -4.98
N THR A 335 18.62 10.28 -5.95
CA THR A 335 19.81 11.13 -5.84
C THR A 335 19.57 12.49 -6.48
N THR A 336 20.49 13.43 -6.27
CA THR A 336 20.47 14.76 -6.91
C THR A 336 21.79 15.07 -7.63
N PRO A 337 21.75 15.88 -8.71
CA PRO A 337 22.98 16.38 -9.35
C PRO A 337 23.90 17.16 -8.42
N SER A 338 23.33 17.80 -7.39
CA SER A 338 24.05 18.65 -6.43
C SER A 338 24.79 17.88 -5.35
N GLN A 339 24.40 16.63 -5.08
CA GLN A 339 25.12 15.76 -4.17
C GLN A 339 26.23 15.07 -4.96
N ASN A 340 25.89 14.09 -5.80
CA ASN A 340 26.85 13.33 -6.60
C ASN A 340 26.52 13.31 -8.11
N GLY A 341 25.23 13.36 -8.50
CA GLY A 341 24.82 13.38 -9.92
C GLY A 341 25.25 12.13 -10.69
N ASP A 342 25.28 11.00 -10.02
CA ASP A 342 25.85 9.75 -10.49
C ASP A 342 24.83 8.59 -10.39
N ASN A 343 25.28 7.37 -10.63
CA ASN A 343 24.43 6.19 -10.71
C ASN A 343 24.04 5.58 -9.36
N GLU A 344 24.22 6.30 -8.26
CA GLU A 344 23.93 5.83 -6.90
C GLU A 344 22.43 5.74 -6.57
N GLY A 345 21.59 6.54 -7.26
CA GLY A 345 20.13 6.52 -7.12
C GLY A 345 19.41 5.71 -8.20
N LEU A 346 18.23 5.15 -7.92
CA LEU A 346 17.32 4.62 -8.95
C LEU A 346 16.61 5.73 -9.75
N LEU A 347 16.49 6.91 -9.14
CA LEU A 347 15.92 8.14 -9.69
C LEU A 347 16.89 9.31 -9.52
N GLU A 348 16.92 10.24 -10.48
CA GLU A 348 17.56 11.55 -10.31
C GLU A 348 16.49 12.62 -10.11
N ILE A 349 16.62 13.41 -9.05
CA ILE A 349 15.79 14.59 -8.77
C ILE A 349 16.61 15.83 -9.16
N ASN A 350 16.24 16.45 -10.27
CA ASN A 350 16.88 17.65 -10.80
C ASN A 350 15.89 18.81 -10.82
N GLY A 351 15.89 19.60 -9.74
CA GLY A 351 14.91 20.66 -9.52
C GLY A 351 13.50 20.09 -9.38
N SER A 352 12.63 20.36 -10.35
CA SER A 352 11.26 19.83 -10.39
C SER A 352 11.12 18.55 -11.24
N SER A 353 12.21 18.06 -11.83
CA SER A 353 12.20 16.87 -12.68
C SER A 353 12.59 15.64 -11.86
N VAL A 354 11.80 14.57 -11.93
CA VAL A 354 12.15 13.25 -11.40
C VAL A 354 12.35 12.30 -12.56
N ILE A 355 13.59 11.84 -12.74
CA ILE A 355 14.04 11.08 -13.91
C ILE A 355 14.32 9.65 -13.46
N PRO A 356 13.53 8.66 -13.88
CA PRO A 356 13.81 7.27 -13.58
C PRO A 356 14.91 6.71 -14.47
N ALA A 357 15.81 5.91 -13.90
CA ALA A 357 16.80 5.17 -14.68
C ALA A 357 16.28 3.81 -15.15
N GLY A 358 16.91 3.23 -16.17
CA GLY A 358 16.63 1.87 -16.65
C GLY A 358 16.72 0.82 -15.55
N ARG A 359 17.62 1.00 -14.57
CA ARG A 359 17.77 0.14 -13.39
C ARG A 359 16.52 0.13 -12.49
N LEU A 360 15.78 1.24 -12.35
CA LEU A 360 14.47 1.23 -11.67
C LEU A 360 13.52 0.23 -12.34
N TRP A 361 13.50 0.19 -13.66
CA TRP A 361 12.60 -0.69 -14.41
C TRP A 361 13.06 -2.15 -14.43
N ALA A 362 14.34 -2.42 -14.13
CA ALA A 362 14.81 -3.76 -13.80
C ALA A 362 14.21 -4.23 -12.46
N PHE A 363 14.26 -3.39 -11.41
CA PHE A 363 13.61 -3.66 -10.12
C PHE A 363 12.09 -3.85 -10.29
N ALA A 364 11.43 -3.00 -11.09
CA ALA A 364 9.98 -3.05 -11.30
C ALA A 364 9.48 -4.40 -11.84
N ASN A 365 10.28 -5.10 -12.64
CA ASN A 365 9.92 -6.42 -13.16
C ASN A 365 9.93 -7.53 -12.10
N TYR A 366 10.70 -7.35 -11.04
CA TYR A 366 10.66 -8.27 -9.91
C TYR A 366 9.66 -7.77 -8.86
N SER A 367 9.86 -6.57 -8.32
CA SER A 367 9.15 -6.10 -7.12
C SER A 367 7.64 -5.94 -7.28
N ARG A 368 7.13 -5.62 -8.49
CA ARG A 368 5.67 -5.54 -8.73
C ARG A 368 4.97 -6.91 -8.68
N TYR A 369 5.69 -7.97 -9.02
CA TYR A 369 5.09 -9.26 -9.39
C TYR A 369 5.59 -10.43 -8.55
N VAL A 370 6.71 -10.26 -7.84
CA VAL A 370 7.26 -11.20 -6.86
C VAL A 370 7.02 -10.59 -5.49
N HIS A 371 5.91 -10.96 -4.87
CA HIS A 371 5.45 -10.33 -3.62
C HIS A 371 6.23 -10.87 -2.41
N PRO A 372 6.30 -10.10 -1.31
CA PRO A 372 6.84 -10.60 -0.04
C PRO A 372 6.20 -11.95 0.34
N GLY A 373 7.05 -12.92 0.67
CA GLY A 373 6.65 -14.30 0.97
C GLY A 373 6.53 -15.23 -0.24
N ALA A 374 6.76 -14.74 -1.47
CA ALA A 374 6.82 -15.60 -2.65
C ALA A 374 7.93 -16.65 -2.53
N THR A 375 7.72 -17.83 -3.09
CA THR A 375 8.73 -18.89 -3.15
C THR A 375 9.34 -18.93 -4.54
N ARG A 376 10.66 -18.87 -4.67
CA ARG A 376 11.34 -19.11 -5.95
C ARG A 376 11.13 -20.57 -6.36
N ILE A 377 10.71 -20.80 -7.60
CA ILE A 377 10.44 -22.12 -8.17
C ILE A 377 11.36 -22.45 -9.35
N GLY A 378 11.37 -23.70 -9.80
CA GLY A 378 12.20 -24.16 -10.90
C GLY A 378 11.91 -23.43 -12.20
N ALA A 379 12.96 -22.95 -12.88
CA ALA A 379 12.88 -22.37 -14.21
C ALA A 379 14.15 -22.75 -15.00
N THR A 380 13.99 -23.36 -16.17
CA THR A 380 15.12 -23.83 -16.98
C THR A 380 14.87 -23.59 -18.47
N THR A 381 15.92 -23.23 -19.20
CA THR A 381 15.94 -23.11 -20.66
C THR A 381 17.28 -23.65 -21.18
N SER A 382 17.30 -24.15 -22.42
CA SER A 382 18.54 -24.53 -23.11
C SER A 382 19.13 -23.37 -23.93
N ASP A 383 18.41 -22.26 -24.06
CA ASP A 383 18.88 -21.07 -24.77
C ASP A 383 19.87 -20.29 -23.88
N GLY A 384 21.13 -20.25 -24.29
CA GLY A 384 22.19 -19.56 -23.54
C GLY A 384 22.08 -18.03 -23.54
N SER A 385 21.20 -17.45 -24.36
CA SER A 385 20.91 -16.01 -24.39
C SER A 385 19.70 -15.61 -23.54
N LEU A 386 18.99 -16.59 -22.98
CA LEU A 386 17.81 -16.38 -22.16
C LEU A 386 18.10 -16.74 -20.69
N GLN A 387 18.06 -15.73 -19.82
CA GLN A 387 18.09 -15.95 -18.37
C GLN A 387 16.65 -16.02 -17.85
N LEU A 388 16.35 -17.02 -17.02
CA LEU A 388 14.97 -17.33 -16.63
C LEU A 388 14.87 -17.62 -15.13
N SER A 389 13.94 -16.95 -14.46
CA SER A 389 13.59 -17.22 -13.06
C SER A 389 12.06 -17.23 -12.91
N ALA A 390 11.56 -17.94 -11.90
CA ALA A 390 10.13 -17.98 -11.64
C ALA A 390 9.83 -18.04 -10.15
N TYR A 391 8.68 -17.50 -9.77
CA TYR A 391 8.27 -17.31 -8.39
C TYR A 391 6.78 -17.59 -8.26
N LYS A 392 6.41 -18.28 -7.19
CA LYS A 392 5.02 -18.52 -6.83
C LYS A 392 4.67 -17.66 -5.62
N ASN A 393 3.75 -16.72 -5.80
CA ASN A 393 3.24 -15.87 -4.75
C ASN A 393 2.29 -16.65 -3.83
N ILE A 394 2.05 -16.11 -2.63
CA ILE A 394 1.16 -16.71 -1.63
C ILE A 394 -0.28 -16.79 -2.15
N ASP A 395 -0.71 -15.80 -2.95
CA ASP A 395 -2.02 -15.77 -3.59
C ASP A 395 -2.18 -16.80 -4.74
N GLY A 396 -1.13 -17.56 -5.04
CA GLY A 396 -1.11 -18.60 -6.07
C GLY A 396 -0.76 -18.09 -7.46
N THR A 397 -0.59 -16.78 -7.68
CA THR A 397 -0.07 -16.25 -8.93
C THR A 397 1.39 -16.69 -9.15
N VAL A 398 1.77 -16.85 -10.41
CA VAL A 398 3.14 -17.23 -10.79
C VAL A 398 3.73 -16.12 -11.65
N ALA A 399 4.86 -15.56 -11.21
CA ALA A 399 5.65 -14.62 -11.99
C ALA A 399 6.83 -15.35 -12.64
N VAL A 400 6.94 -15.28 -13.96
CA VAL A 400 8.09 -15.80 -14.72
C VAL A 400 8.83 -14.61 -15.30
N VAL A 401 10.08 -14.42 -14.87
CA VAL A 401 10.93 -13.32 -15.31
C VAL A 401 11.97 -13.84 -16.31
N ALA A 402 11.91 -13.34 -17.54
CA ALA A 402 12.77 -13.71 -18.64
C ALA A 402 13.60 -12.50 -19.10
N ILE A 403 14.92 -12.68 -19.24
CA ILE A 403 15.85 -11.65 -19.73
C ILE A 403 16.53 -12.20 -20.99
N ASN A 404 16.30 -11.55 -22.12
CA ASN A 404 16.97 -11.87 -23.38
C ASN A 404 18.19 -10.97 -23.55
N THR A 405 19.38 -11.55 -23.41
CA THR A 405 20.66 -10.85 -23.61
C THR A 405 21.12 -10.88 -25.06
N GLY A 406 20.45 -11.66 -25.92
CA GLY A 406 20.75 -11.80 -27.33
C GLY A 406 20.41 -10.56 -28.16
N SER A 407 20.99 -10.49 -29.36
CA SER A 407 20.78 -9.42 -30.34
C SER A 407 19.53 -9.60 -31.21
N GLY A 408 18.87 -10.76 -31.12
CA GLY A 408 17.63 -11.07 -31.83
C GLY A 408 16.47 -11.30 -30.86
N ALA A 409 15.24 -11.14 -31.36
CA ALA A 409 14.07 -11.59 -30.63
C ALA A 409 14.06 -13.12 -30.56
N ASP A 410 13.69 -13.66 -29.41
CA ASP A 410 13.53 -15.10 -29.20
C ASP A 410 12.03 -15.43 -29.10
N SER A 411 11.62 -16.57 -29.65
CA SER A 411 10.26 -17.10 -29.51
C SER A 411 10.32 -18.30 -28.58
N VAL A 412 9.68 -18.20 -27.43
CA VAL A 412 9.82 -19.19 -26.35
C VAL A 412 8.49 -19.85 -26.06
N THR A 413 8.50 -21.17 -25.93
CA THR A 413 7.37 -21.93 -25.35
C THR A 413 7.69 -22.29 -23.90
N TYR A 414 6.87 -21.78 -22.98
CA TYR A 414 6.99 -21.98 -21.54
C TYR A 414 6.06 -23.11 -21.09
N ASN A 415 6.65 -24.26 -20.75
CA ASN A 415 5.92 -25.41 -20.23
C ASN A 415 5.73 -25.24 -18.72
N LEU A 416 4.48 -25.28 -18.25
CA LEU A 416 4.11 -25.12 -16.86
C LEU A 416 3.89 -26.50 -16.22
N GLN A 417 4.81 -26.91 -15.35
CA GLN A 417 4.77 -28.18 -14.64
C GLN A 417 4.56 -27.92 -13.15
N ASN A 418 3.57 -28.60 -12.54
CA ASN A 418 3.33 -28.53 -11.09
C ASN A 418 3.18 -27.11 -10.53
N THR A 419 2.86 -26.11 -11.36
CA THR A 419 2.68 -24.73 -10.93
C THR A 419 1.35 -24.52 -10.22
N ALA A 420 0.40 -25.45 -10.41
CA ALA A 420 -1.03 -25.23 -10.18
C ALA A 420 -1.49 -24.02 -11.01
N THR A 421 -1.32 -24.10 -12.33
CA THR A 421 -1.88 -23.16 -13.31
C THR A 421 -2.93 -23.88 -14.14
N ALA A 422 -4.11 -23.29 -14.27
CA ALA A 422 -5.21 -23.90 -15.01
C ALA A 422 -5.02 -23.70 -16.52
N ASN A 423 -5.49 -24.65 -17.31
CA ASN A 423 -5.67 -24.41 -18.74
C ASN A 423 -6.67 -23.26 -18.95
N GLY A 424 -6.37 -22.33 -19.85
CA GLY A 424 -7.13 -21.09 -20.06
C GLY A 424 -6.79 -19.96 -19.09
N ALA A 425 -5.86 -20.17 -18.13
CA ALA A 425 -5.37 -19.07 -17.29
C ALA A 425 -4.78 -17.94 -18.14
N THR A 426 -5.00 -16.70 -17.70
CA THR A 426 -4.45 -15.52 -18.37
C THR A 426 -3.01 -15.30 -17.94
N VAL A 427 -2.15 -15.08 -18.94
CA VAL A 427 -0.77 -14.64 -18.81
C VAL A 427 -0.70 -13.20 -19.30
N THR A 428 -0.26 -12.28 -18.44
CA THR A 428 -0.01 -10.88 -18.82
C THR A 428 1.49 -10.63 -18.88
N PRO A 429 2.07 -10.39 -20.07
CA PRO A 429 3.47 -10.00 -20.19
C PRO A 429 3.66 -8.51 -19.86
N TYR A 430 4.75 -8.19 -19.17
CA TYR A 430 5.19 -6.81 -18.91
C TYR A 430 6.60 -6.64 -19.47
N LEU A 431 6.74 -5.79 -20.49
CA LEU A 431 7.97 -5.60 -21.25
C LEU A 431 8.76 -4.40 -20.72
N THR A 432 10.06 -4.60 -20.50
CA THR A 432 11.04 -3.54 -20.37
C THR A 432 12.12 -3.66 -21.44
N ASN A 433 12.36 -2.55 -22.15
CA ASN A 433 13.43 -2.38 -23.11
C ASN A 433 13.74 -0.88 -23.27
N SER A 434 14.50 -0.50 -24.30
CA SER A 434 14.84 0.92 -24.56
C SER A 434 13.66 1.87 -24.79
N THR A 435 12.45 1.34 -25.01
CA THR A 435 11.23 2.14 -25.28
C THR A 435 10.06 1.80 -24.37
N ASN A 436 10.19 0.80 -23.50
CA ASN A 436 9.13 0.30 -22.62
C ASN A 436 9.63 0.17 -21.19
N ASN A 437 8.79 0.55 -20.23
CA ASN A 437 9.13 0.61 -18.81
C ASN A 437 8.13 -0.25 -18.02
N ALA A 438 8.36 -1.56 -17.99
CA ALA A 438 7.44 -2.56 -17.45
C ALA A 438 6.01 -2.41 -18.02
N SER A 439 5.92 -2.18 -19.33
CA SER A 439 4.68 -1.90 -20.05
C SER A 439 3.89 -3.19 -20.26
N ALA A 440 2.61 -3.22 -19.85
CA ALA A 440 1.72 -4.34 -20.11
C ALA A 440 1.56 -4.61 -21.62
N GLN A 441 1.61 -5.87 -22.01
CA GLN A 441 1.43 -6.34 -23.37
C GLN A 441 0.09 -7.09 -23.50
N ALA A 442 -0.25 -7.47 -24.74
CA ALA A 442 -1.45 -8.27 -24.98
C ALA A 442 -1.41 -9.59 -24.19
N ALA A 443 -2.53 -9.91 -23.54
CA ALA A 443 -2.65 -11.12 -22.75
C ALA A 443 -2.61 -12.39 -23.61
N ILE A 444 -2.04 -13.45 -23.05
CA ILE A 444 -1.87 -14.77 -23.67
C ILE A 444 -2.64 -15.79 -22.83
N ALA A 445 -3.29 -16.76 -23.46
CA ALA A 445 -3.94 -17.85 -22.73
C ALA A 445 -2.99 -19.04 -22.57
N VAL A 446 -3.01 -19.67 -21.40
CA VAL A 446 -2.38 -20.98 -21.20
C VAL A 446 -3.18 -22.04 -21.97
N GLY A 447 -2.50 -22.83 -22.81
CA GLY A 447 -3.06 -23.91 -23.60
C GLY A 447 -2.26 -25.20 -23.41
N GLY A 448 -2.91 -26.29 -23.02
CA GLY A 448 -2.26 -27.59 -22.86
C GLY A 448 -1.15 -27.61 -21.79
N GLY A 449 -1.25 -26.74 -20.78
CA GLY A 449 -0.22 -26.59 -19.74
C GLY A 449 1.01 -25.79 -20.18
N ALA A 450 0.94 -25.06 -21.29
CA ALA A 450 2.02 -24.19 -21.77
C ALA A 450 1.47 -22.87 -22.31
N PHE A 451 2.36 -21.90 -22.51
CA PHE A 451 2.08 -20.72 -23.36
C PHE A 451 3.33 -20.38 -24.18
N SER A 452 3.13 -19.72 -25.32
CA SER A 452 4.25 -19.27 -26.16
C SER A 452 4.23 -17.75 -26.28
N ALA A 453 5.40 -17.12 -26.19
CA ALA A 453 5.56 -15.68 -26.32
C ALA A 453 6.90 -15.35 -26.96
N SER A 454 6.97 -14.22 -27.67
CA SER A 454 8.25 -13.67 -28.13
C SER A 454 8.80 -12.68 -27.10
N ILE A 455 10.10 -12.77 -26.83
CA ILE A 455 10.86 -11.82 -26.03
C ILE A 455 11.80 -11.02 -26.96
N PRO A 456 11.65 -9.69 -27.07
CA PRO A 456 12.50 -8.87 -27.91
C PRO A 456 14.00 -8.99 -27.56
N ALA A 457 14.87 -8.65 -28.51
CA ALA A 457 16.30 -8.54 -28.26
C ALA A 457 16.57 -7.56 -27.10
N ARG A 458 17.62 -7.83 -26.31
CA ARG A 458 18.11 -6.93 -25.27
C ARG A 458 16.99 -6.39 -24.36
N SER A 459 16.12 -7.29 -23.89
CA SER A 459 14.91 -6.93 -23.15
C SER A 459 14.66 -7.84 -21.96
N MET A 460 13.75 -7.40 -21.11
CA MET A 460 13.25 -8.15 -19.98
C MET A 460 11.73 -8.21 -20.07
N VAL A 461 11.15 -9.40 -19.87
CA VAL A 461 9.70 -9.60 -19.81
C VAL A 461 9.35 -10.37 -18.56
N THR A 462 8.40 -9.84 -17.79
CA THR A 462 7.77 -10.59 -16.70
C THR A 462 6.39 -11.06 -17.13
N TYR A 463 6.18 -12.37 -17.15
CA TYR A 463 4.91 -13.00 -17.41
C TYR A 463 4.21 -13.29 -16.09
N VAL A 464 3.10 -12.59 -15.84
CA VAL A 464 2.27 -12.82 -14.65
C VAL A 464 1.13 -13.75 -15.03
N ILE A 465 1.11 -14.92 -14.40
CA ILE A 465 0.18 -16.01 -14.67
C ILE A 465 -0.83 -16.07 -13.52
N GLY A 466 -2.12 -15.99 -13.82
CA GLY A 466 -3.16 -16.19 -12.82
C GLY A 466 -3.09 -17.60 -12.21
N GLY A 467 -3.17 -17.70 -10.87
CA GLY A 467 -3.13 -18.98 -10.16
C GLY A 467 -4.31 -19.90 -10.49
N SER A 468 -4.13 -21.22 -10.39
CA SER A 468 -5.24 -22.17 -10.54
C SER A 468 -6.04 -22.32 -9.25
N GLY A 469 -7.30 -21.91 -9.29
CA GLY A 469 -8.37 -22.57 -8.54
C GLY A 469 -8.50 -22.21 -7.06
N GLY A 470 -8.98 -21.01 -6.78
CA GLY A 470 -10.33 -20.93 -6.20
C GLY A 470 -11.23 -20.40 -7.29
N THR A 471 -12.46 -20.91 -7.44
CA THR A 471 -13.55 -20.01 -7.86
C THR A 471 -13.35 -18.75 -7.03
N GLY A 472 -13.01 -17.62 -7.68
CA GLY A 472 -12.92 -16.35 -6.96
C GLY A 472 -14.15 -16.30 -6.08
N GLY A 473 -13.96 -16.09 -4.78
CA GLY A 473 -15.08 -15.77 -3.92
C GLY A 473 -15.90 -14.74 -4.70
N THR A 474 -17.15 -15.02 -5.00
CA THR A 474 -17.98 -13.98 -5.62
C THR A 474 -18.55 -13.21 -4.46
N VAL A 475 -17.98 -12.06 -4.17
CA VAL A 475 -18.68 -11.08 -3.34
C VAL A 475 -19.84 -10.55 -4.20
N THR A 476 -21.07 -10.84 -3.81
CA THR A 476 -22.26 -10.34 -4.51
C THR A 476 -22.91 -9.28 -3.65
N VAL A 477 -23.00 -8.06 -4.19
CA VAL A 477 -23.77 -6.98 -3.55
C VAL A 477 -25.20 -7.02 -4.07
N THR A 478 -26.17 -7.17 -3.17
CA THR A 478 -27.58 -7.12 -3.54
C THR A 478 -27.96 -5.68 -3.83
N ASN A 479 -28.43 -5.41 -5.05
CA ASN A 479 -28.90 -4.08 -5.42
C ASN A 479 -30.10 -3.69 -4.54
N PRO A 480 -30.03 -2.61 -3.75
CA PRO A 480 -31.13 -2.21 -2.86
C PRO A 480 -32.33 -1.61 -3.60
N GLY A 481 -32.25 -1.48 -4.93
CA GLY A 481 -33.22 -0.73 -5.74
C GLY A 481 -32.97 0.78 -5.67
N ASN A 482 -33.63 1.53 -6.56
CA ASN A 482 -33.54 2.99 -6.56
C ASN A 482 -34.07 3.56 -5.24
N GLN A 483 -33.34 4.52 -4.70
CA GLN A 483 -33.64 5.14 -3.41
C GLN A 483 -34.14 6.56 -3.62
N ASN A 484 -34.99 7.00 -2.69
CA ASN A 484 -35.48 8.38 -2.65
C ASN A 484 -35.20 8.99 -1.28
N GLY A 485 -34.93 10.28 -1.24
CA GLY A 485 -34.74 11.04 0.00
C GLY A 485 -35.09 12.51 -0.18
N THR A 486 -35.03 13.27 0.91
CA THR A 486 -35.33 14.71 0.91
C THR A 486 -34.21 15.44 1.62
N VAL A 487 -33.80 16.60 1.08
CA VAL A 487 -32.77 17.43 1.74
C VAL A 487 -33.21 17.75 3.17
N GLY A 488 -32.30 17.60 4.14
CA GLY A 488 -32.52 17.91 5.55
C GLY A 488 -33.13 16.77 6.38
N THR A 489 -33.54 15.65 5.77
CA THR A 489 -34.06 14.49 6.52
C THR A 489 -32.98 13.41 6.69
N PRO A 490 -32.63 13.00 7.92
CA PRO A 490 -31.69 11.92 8.14
C PRO A 490 -32.16 10.61 7.49
N THR A 491 -31.25 9.88 6.87
CA THR A 491 -31.54 8.58 6.25
C THR A 491 -30.47 7.56 6.62
N SER A 492 -30.86 6.28 6.56
CA SER A 492 -29.98 5.13 6.82
C SER A 492 -30.38 3.98 5.90
N LEU A 493 -29.40 3.38 5.22
CA LEU A 493 -29.58 2.25 4.31
C LEU A 493 -28.48 1.21 4.54
N GLN A 494 -28.88 -0.03 4.84
CA GLN A 494 -27.97 -1.16 4.97
C GLN A 494 -27.67 -1.77 3.60
N VAL A 495 -26.40 -1.78 3.19
CA VAL A 495 -25.95 -2.56 2.03
C VAL A 495 -25.89 -4.04 2.41
N GLN A 496 -26.51 -4.89 1.61
CA GLN A 496 -26.48 -6.34 1.78
C GLN A 496 -25.49 -6.94 0.79
N ALA A 497 -24.47 -7.64 1.30
CA ALA A 497 -23.49 -8.35 0.48
C ALA A 497 -23.25 -9.76 1.03
N ASN A 498 -23.01 -10.71 0.14
CA ASN A 498 -22.67 -12.08 0.50
C ASN A 498 -21.35 -12.46 -0.15
N ASP A 499 -20.47 -13.10 0.61
CA ASP A 499 -19.28 -13.76 0.08
C ASP A 499 -19.58 -15.25 -0.09
N SER A 500 -19.16 -15.83 -1.21
CA SER A 500 -19.23 -17.28 -1.39
C SER A 500 -18.17 -18.02 -0.57
N THR A 501 -17.18 -17.32 -0.03
CA THR A 501 -16.16 -17.83 0.90
C THR A 501 -16.57 -17.55 2.35
N THR A 502 -16.83 -18.60 3.13
CA THR A 502 -17.30 -18.46 4.52
C THR A 502 -16.18 -18.01 5.47
N GLY A 503 -16.44 -16.99 6.29
CA GLY A 503 -15.55 -16.55 7.39
C GLY A 503 -14.71 -15.30 7.09
N GLN A 504 -14.80 -14.74 5.88
CA GLN A 504 -14.12 -13.51 5.50
C GLN A 504 -14.84 -12.26 6.05
N VAL A 505 -14.07 -11.25 6.45
CA VAL A 505 -14.61 -9.92 6.82
C VAL A 505 -14.71 -9.07 5.56
N LEU A 506 -15.91 -8.56 5.28
CA LEU A 506 -16.14 -7.68 4.13
C LEU A 506 -15.85 -6.21 4.48
N THR A 507 -15.24 -5.51 3.54
CA THR A 507 -15.06 -4.05 3.56
C THR A 507 -15.96 -3.40 2.52
N TYR A 508 -16.50 -2.22 2.85
CA TYR A 508 -17.50 -1.54 2.04
C TYR A 508 -17.02 -0.16 1.60
N SER A 509 -17.34 0.22 0.37
CA SER A 509 -17.15 1.56 -0.15
C SER A 509 -18.32 1.97 -1.03
N ALA A 510 -18.50 3.28 -1.23
CA ALA A 510 -19.55 3.81 -2.07
C ALA A 510 -19.05 5.06 -2.81
N THR A 511 -19.39 5.17 -4.09
CA THR A 511 -19.15 6.36 -4.90
C THR A 511 -20.47 6.92 -5.41
N GLY A 512 -20.49 8.23 -5.69
CA GLY A 512 -21.69 8.90 -6.21
C GLY A 512 -22.83 9.06 -5.20
N LEU A 513 -22.57 8.94 -3.89
CA LEU A 513 -23.56 9.24 -2.85
C LEU A 513 -24.04 10.70 -2.93
N PRO A 514 -25.33 10.98 -2.66
CA PRO A 514 -25.80 12.35 -2.47
C PRO A 514 -25.02 13.06 -1.38
N ALA A 515 -24.78 14.37 -1.57
CA ALA A 515 -24.05 15.19 -0.61
C ALA A 515 -24.69 15.10 0.79
N GLY A 516 -23.87 14.84 1.82
CA GLY A 516 -24.32 14.67 3.20
C GLY A 516 -24.54 13.22 3.65
N LEU A 517 -24.39 12.24 2.75
CA LEU A 517 -24.38 10.81 3.08
C LEU A 517 -22.97 10.23 3.02
N THR A 518 -22.68 9.26 3.89
CA THR A 518 -21.42 8.50 3.92
C THR A 518 -21.70 7.01 4.17
N ILE A 519 -20.79 6.14 3.73
CA ILE A 519 -20.85 4.70 4.06
C ILE A 519 -19.83 4.36 5.14
N ASN A 520 -20.24 3.56 6.11
CA ASN A 520 -19.32 2.98 7.09
C ASN A 520 -18.64 1.74 6.49
N GLY A 521 -17.32 1.80 6.37
CA GLY A 521 -16.53 0.79 5.64
C GLY A 521 -16.46 -0.60 6.26
N SER A 522 -16.86 -0.78 7.54
CA SER A 522 -16.87 -2.09 8.20
C SER A 522 -18.26 -2.69 8.36
N THR A 523 -19.32 -1.87 8.29
CA THR A 523 -20.72 -2.33 8.50
C THR A 523 -21.58 -2.23 7.25
N GLY A 524 -21.15 -1.49 6.22
CA GLY A 524 -21.91 -1.29 4.98
C GLY A 524 -23.14 -0.39 5.14
N VAL A 525 -23.33 0.27 6.29
CA VAL A 525 -24.43 1.23 6.51
C VAL A 525 -24.10 2.56 5.84
N ILE A 526 -24.94 2.98 4.88
CA ILE A 526 -24.96 4.35 4.37
C ILE A 526 -25.85 5.17 5.30
N SER A 527 -25.34 6.25 5.87
CA SER A 527 -26.14 7.15 6.72
C SER A 527 -25.70 8.61 6.62
N GLY A 528 -26.59 9.50 7.04
CA GLY A 528 -26.36 10.94 7.07
C GLY A 528 -27.62 11.73 6.73
N THR A 529 -27.45 13.04 6.50
CA THR A 529 -28.55 13.95 6.14
C THR A 529 -28.23 14.58 4.79
N PRO A 530 -28.99 14.29 3.72
CA PRO A 530 -28.74 14.87 2.40
C PRO A 530 -28.82 16.40 2.45
N THR A 531 -27.88 17.09 1.82
CA THR A 531 -27.77 18.57 1.84
C THR A 531 -28.11 19.25 0.52
N ALA A 532 -28.24 18.49 -0.57
CA ALA A 532 -28.54 19.02 -1.89
C ALA A 532 -29.51 18.13 -2.68
N ALA A 533 -30.36 18.76 -3.47
CA ALA A 533 -31.29 18.09 -4.38
C ALA A 533 -30.57 17.56 -5.61
N GLY A 534 -31.04 16.44 -6.15
CA GLY A 534 -30.56 15.88 -7.40
C GLY A 534 -30.68 14.36 -7.44
N ALA A 535 -30.58 13.79 -8.63
CA ALA A 535 -30.39 12.37 -8.81
C ALA A 535 -28.90 12.06 -8.83
N SER A 536 -28.46 11.13 -7.98
CA SER A 536 -27.07 10.66 -7.95
C SER A 536 -27.02 9.19 -8.36
N SER A 537 -26.06 8.83 -9.22
CA SER A 537 -25.78 7.44 -9.57
C SER A 537 -24.83 6.86 -8.54
N VAL A 538 -25.36 6.13 -7.58
CA VAL A 538 -24.61 5.54 -6.48
C VAL A 538 -24.09 4.17 -6.91
N THR A 539 -22.80 3.92 -6.71
CA THR A 539 -22.23 2.57 -6.81
C THR A 539 -21.68 2.15 -5.45
N VAL A 540 -22.22 1.09 -4.89
CA VAL A 540 -21.70 0.47 -3.66
C VAL A 540 -20.84 -0.73 -4.03
N THR A 541 -19.73 -0.92 -3.33
CA THR A 541 -18.79 -2.02 -3.52
C THR A 541 -18.53 -2.70 -2.19
N ALA A 542 -18.57 -4.02 -2.16
CA ALA A 542 -18.07 -4.83 -1.06
C ALA A 542 -16.87 -5.67 -1.54
N ALA A 543 -15.85 -5.81 -0.72
CA ALA A 543 -14.65 -6.60 -1.01
C ALA A 543 -14.24 -7.46 0.19
N ASP A 544 -13.74 -8.66 -0.07
CA ASP A 544 -13.16 -9.53 0.96
C ASP A 544 -11.64 -9.31 1.11
N GLY A 545 -11.06 -9.90 2.15
CA GLY A 545 -9.61 -9.84 2.39
C GLY A 545 -8.76 -10.72 1.47
N ALA A 546 -9.39 -11.46 0.55
CA ALA A 546 -8.74 -12.35 -0.42
C ALA A 546 -8.76 -11.79 -1.85
N GLY A 547 -9.25 -10.55 -2.03
CA GLY A 547 -9.23 -9.83 -3.30
C GLY A 547 -10.49 -9.98 -4.16
N ALA A 548 -11.52 -10.68 -3.69
CA ALA A 548 -12.82 -10.73 -4.33
C ALA A 548 -13.63 -9.46 -4.05
N SER A 549 -14.35 -8.96 -5.05
CA SER A 549 -15.25 -7.81 -4.86
C SER A 549 -16.49 -7.90 -5.75
N GLY A 550 -17.55 -7.22 -5.33
CA GLY A 550 -18.76 -7.03 -6.12
C GLY A 550 -19.33 -5.65 -5.90
N SER A 551 -20.10 -5.17 -6.88
CA SER A 551 -20.71 -3.85 -6.83
C SER A 551 -22.15 -3.89 -7.30
N ALA A 552 -22.96 -2.97 -6.79
CA ALA A 552 -24.29 -2.69 -7.31
C ALA A 552 -24.46 -1.19 -7.51
N ALA A 553 -25.00 -0.81 -8.66
CA ALA A 553 -25.32 0.58 -8.97
C ALA A 553 -26.84 0.81 -8.91
N PHE A 554 -27.25 1.93 -8.33
CA PHE A 554 -28.65 2.35 -8.26
C PHE A 554 -28.73 3.88 -8.28
N THR A 555 -29.90 4.41 -8.61
CA THR A 555 -30.13 5.86 -8.54
C THR A 555 -30.65 6.23 -7.15
N TRP A 556 -30.04 7.24 -6.54
CA TRP A 556 -30.59 7.88 -5.33
C TRP A 556 -31.07 9.28 -5.69
N THR A 557 -32.38 9.47 -5.69
CA THR A 557 -33.00 10.77 -5.98
C THR A 557 -33.26 11.52 -4.68
N ILE A 558 -32.53 12.60 -4.45
CA ILE A 558 -32.84 13.54 -3.38
C ILE A 558 -33.71 14.64 -3.95
N SER A 559 -34.97 14.66 -3.56
CA SER A 559 -35.84 15.79 -3.86
C SER A 559 -35.37 17.02 -3.07
N PRO A 560 -35.45 18.23 -3.64
CA PRO A 560 -35.14 19.45 -2.90
C PRO A 560 -35.89 19.45 -1.58
N GLY A 561 -35.17 19.73 -0.49
CA GLY A 561 -35.77 20.07 0.80
C GLY A 561 -36.32 21.48 0.70
N GLY A 562 -37.38 21.60 -0.08
CA GLY A 562 -38.40 22.61 0.08
C GLY A 562 -39.64 21.87 0.56
N GLY A 563 -40.22 22.32 1.67
CA GLY A 563 -41.45 21.75 2.20
C GLY A 563 -42.51 21.55 1.12
N GLY A 564 -43.19 20.42 1.15
CA GLY A 564 -44.20 20.10 0.15
C GLY A 564 -44.42 18.60 0.01
N GLY A 565 -45.31 18.07 0.85
CA GLY A 565 -45.70 16.65 0.79
C GLY A 565 -47.17 16.36 1.09
N GLY A 566 -48.00 17.39 1.23
CA GLY A 566 -49.45 17.22 1.33
C GLY A 566 -50.24 18.41 0.83
N GLY A 567 -49.63 19.38 0.13
CA GLY A 567 -50.29 20.65 -0.16
C GLY A 567 -51.00 21.20 1.08
N CYS A 568 -50.48 20.93 2.28
CA CYS A 568 -51.15 21.29 3.51
C CYS A 568 -50.18 21.45 4.68
N HIS A 569 -50.59 22.26 5.66
CA HIS A 569 -49.89 22.54 6.91
C HIS A 569 -50.85 22.40 8.09
N VAL A 570 -50.41 21.81 9.20
CA VAL A 570 -51.24 21.61 10.39
C VAL A 570 -50.71 22.44 11.56
N THR A 571 -51.54 23.36 12.03
CA THR A 571 -51.26 24.10 13.26
C THR A 571 -52.03 23.46 14.42
N TYR A 572 -51.32 22.96 15.42
CA TYR A 572 -51.90 22.42 16.67
C TYR A 572 -51.69 23.41 17.82
N GLN A 573 -52.77 23.92 18.41
CA GLN A 573 -52.73 24.91 19.50
C GLN A 573 -53.43 24.36 20.75
N PRO A 574 -52.68 23.81 21.72
CA PRO A 574 -53.25 23.31 22.96
C PRO A 574 -53.46 24.43 23.99
N ASN A 575 -54.46 24.25 24.84
CA ASN A 575 -54.65 24.98 26.08
C ASN A 575 -54.93 23.96 27.20
N GLN A 576 -53.96 23.76 28.09
CA GLN A 576 -53.95 22.65 29.04
C GLN A 576 -54.03 23.12 30.49
N TRP A 577 -54.57 22.26 31.36
CA TRP A 577 -54.57 22.38 32.81
C TRP A 577 -54.38 21.00 33.44
N PRO A 578 -54.11 20.89 34.76
CA PRO A 578 -53.94 19.58 35.39
C PRO A 578 -55.15 18.68 35.17
N GLY A 579 -54.95 17.54 34.51
CA GLY A 579 -55.98 16.53 34.25
C GLY A 579 -56.84 16.76 32.99
N GLY A 580 -56.66 17.86 32.25
CA GLY A 580 -57.48 18.16 31.08
C GLY A 580 -56.90 19.17 30.11
N PHE A 581 -57.39 19.16 28.88
CA PHE A 581 -56.97 20.12 27.85
C PHE A 581 -58.03 20.32 26.77
N THR A 582 -57.91 21.44 26.06
CA THR A 582 -58.55 21.63 24.75
C THR A 582 -57.49 21.91 23.69
N ALA A 583 -57.75 21.51 22.46
CA ALA A 583 -56.90 21.83 21.32
C ALA A 583 -57.72 22.38 20.15
N ASN A 584 -57.21 23.46 19.55
CA ASN A 584 -57.67 23.92 18.24
C ASN A 584 -56.66 23.47 17.18
N VAL A 585 -57.15 22.83 16.12
CA VAL A 585 -56.32 22.29 15.06
C VAL A 585 -56.78 22.89 13.74
N THR A 586 -55.83 23.49 13.01
CA THR A 586 -56.08 24.10 11.70
C THR A 586 -55.32 23.35 10.62
N ILE A 587 -56.02 22.92 9.58
CA ILE A 587 -55.47 22.33 8.36
C ILE A 587 -55.51 23.41 7.29
N ALA A 588 -54.35 23.97 6.92
CA ALA A 588 -54.22 24.87 5.78
C ALA A 588 -53.88 24.06 4.54
N ASN A 589 -54.56 24.26 3.41
CA ASN A 589 -54.20 23.73 2.11
C ASN A 589 -53.20 24.69 1.45
N THR A 590 -51.92 24.40 1.53
CA THR A 590 -50.83 25.13 0.88
C THR A 590 -50.61 24.71 -0.58
N GLY A 591 -51.40 23.76 -1.09
CA GLY A 591 -51.37 23.28 -2.46
C GLY A 591 -52.19 24.14 -3.44
N SER A 592 -52.08 23.80 -4.73
CA SER A 592 -52.75 24.49 -5.84
C SER A 592 -54.11 23.90 -6.22
N THR A 593 -54.54 22.81 -5.57
CA THR A 593 -55.84 22.15 -5.82
C THR A 593 -56.62 22.02 -4.53
N ALA A 594 -57.95 22.11 -4.60
CA ALA A 594 -58.81 22.00 -3.42
C ALA A 594 -58.80 20.58 -2.85
N ILE A 595 -58.74 20.45 -1.52
CA ILE A 595 -58.94 19.19 -0.79
C ILE A 595 -60.44 19.01 -0.60
N ASN A 596 -61.02 17.93 -1.13
CA ASN A 596 -62.45 17.63 -1.00
C ASN A 596 -62.63 16.36 -0.17
N GLY A 597 -63.00 16.55 1.09
CA GLY A 597 -62.97 15.51 2.13
C GLY A 597 -61.58 15.39 2.75
N TRP A 598 -61.50 15.40 4.07
CA TRP A 598 -60.23 15.28 4.79
C TRP A 598 -60.36 14.38 6.01
N THR A 599 -59.33 13.58 6.23
CA THR A 599 -59.10 12.82 7.46
C THR A 599 -57.72 13.15 7.97
N LEU A 600 -57.63 13.82 9.12
CA LEU A 600 -56.38 14.07 9.83
C LEU A 600 -56.06 12.87 10.72
N ALA A 601 -54.86 12.33 10.62
CA ALA A 601 -54.36 11.33 11.55
C ALA A 601 -53.04 11.76 12.20
N PHE A 602 -52.93 11.51 13.50
CA PHE A 602 -51.73 11.76 14.30
C PHE A 602 -51.72 10.82 15.52
N THR A 603 -50.56 10.72 16.18
CA THR A 603 -50.39 9.93 17.40
C THR A 603 -50.05 10.87 18.54
N PHE A 604 -50.76 10.73 19.66
CA PHE A 604 -50.37 11.43 20.88
C PHE A 604 -49.06 10.86 21.43
N PRO A 605 -48.08 11.69 21.79
CA PRO A 605 -46.85 11.22 22.44
C PRO A 605 -47.05 10.78 23.90
N GLY A 606 -48.15 11.20 24.54
CA GLY A 606 -48.47 10.91 25.94
C GLY A 606 -49.72 10.04 26.09
N ASP A 607 -50.35 10.12 27.26
CA ASP A 607 -51.50 9.30 27.64
C ASP A 607 -52.85 9.97 27.36
N GLN A 608 -52.87 10.96 26.46
CA GLN A 608 -54.05 11.78 26.19
C GLN A 608 -55.24 10.97 25.65
N LYS A 609 -56.44 11.27 26.15
CA LYS A 609 -57.73 10.69 25.70
C LYS A 609 -58.73 11.78 25.36
N ILE A 610 -59.22 11.77 24.12
CA ILE A 610 -60.24 12.69 23.63
C ILE A 610 -61.61 12.26 24.18
N THR A 611 -62.33 13.19 24.81
CA THR A 611 -63.65 12.95 25.41
C THR A 611 -64.78 13.62 24.63
N ASN A 612 -64.50 14.70 23.90
CA ASN A 612 -65.49 15.37 23.05
C ASN A 612 -64.82 16.11 21.88
N THR A 613 -65.49 16.16 20.72
CA THR A 613 -64.99 16.81 19.50
C THR A 613 -66.06 17.68 18.87
N TRP A 614 -65.67 18.82 18.29
CA TRP A 614 -66.54 19.66 17.47
C TRP A 614 -65.91 19.93 16.10
N SER A 615 -66.76 20.18 15.09
CA SER A 615 -66.36 20.41 13.69
C SER A 615 -65.56 19.24 13.06
N GLY A 616 -65.67 18.04 13.63
CA GLY A 616 -65.03 16.82 13.14
C GLY A 616 -65.60 15.58 13.86
N VAL A 617 -65.37 14.40 13.28
CA VAL A 617 -65.74 13.11 13.88
C VAL A 617 -64.47 12.37 14.24
N THR A 618 -64.27 12.09 15.54
CA THR A 618 -63.04 11.49 16.05
C THR A 618 -63.20 10.00 16.31
N THR A 619 -62.18 9.24 15.95
CA THR A 619 -61.93 7.90 16.46
C THR A 619 -60.54 7.87 17.11
N GLN A 620 -60.42 7.18 18.24
CA GLN A 620 -59.14 7.02 18.94
C GLN A 620 -58.98 5.57 19.39
N SER A 621 -57.82 4.97 19.09
CA SER A 621 -57.42 3.65 19.58
C SER A 621 -55.99 3.74 20.11
N GLY A 622 -55.79 3.46 21.40
CA GLY A 622 -54.51 3.74 22.06
C GLY A 622 -54.18 5.24 21.98
N GLU A 623 -52.94 5.59 21.60
CA GLU A 623 -52.54 6.97 21.32
C GLU A 623 -52.87 7.45 19.90
N ASN A 624 -53.30 6.56 18.99
CA ASN A 624 -53.57 6.91 17.59
C ASN A 624 -54.95 7.55 17.44
N VAL A 625 -54.98 8.74 16.83
CA VAL A 625 -56.18 9.54 16.60
C VAL A 625 -56.42 9.72 15.12
N SER A 626 -57.67 9.58 14.71
CA SER A 626 -58.15 9.96 13.38
C SER A 626 -59.38 10.86 13.51
N VAL A 627 -59.36 12.01 12.84
CA VAL A 627 -60.47 12.96 12.79
C VAL A 627 -60.85 13.23 11.35
N THR A 628 -62.11 12.97 11.00
CA THR A 628 -62.66 13.22 9.66
C THR A 628 -63.60 14.42 9.66
N ASN A 629 -63.68 15.12 8.53
CA ASN A 629 -64.54 16.27 8.34
C ASN A 629 -66.03 15.97 8.61
N VAL A 630 -66.80 17.02 8.93
CA VAL A 630 -68.26 17.01 8.88
C VAL A 630 -68.74 17.65 7.58
N GLY A 631 -70.00 17.46 7.20
CA GLY A 631 -70.48 17.78 5.84
C GLY A 631 -70.14 19.20 5.33
N TYR A 632 -70.24 20.23 6.18
CA TYR A 632 -70.04 21.62 5.74
C TYR A 632 -68.57 22.06 5.62
N ASN A 633 -67.61 21.35 6.25
CA ASN A 633 -66.19 21.73 6.23
C ASN A 633 -65.32 20.75 5.43
N ALA A 634 -65.94 19.92 4.58
CA ALA A 634 -65.25 18.94 3.76
C ALA A 634 -64.27 19.55 2.75
N ALA A 635 -64.61 20.70 2.17
CA ALA A 635 -63.80 21.33 1.13
C ALA A 635 -62.83 22.38 1.71
N ILE A 636 -61.54 22.25 1.38
CA ILE A 636 -60.50 23.25 1.67
C ILE A 636 -59.93 23.73 0.32
N PRO A 637 -60.28 24.93 -0.16
CA PRO A 637 -59.75 25.48 -1.40
C PRO A 637 -58.22 25.55 -1.40
N ALA A 638 -57.61 25.63 -2.59
CA ALA A 638 -56.19 25.95 -2.71
C ALA A 638 -55.87 27.25 -1.96
N ALA A 639 -54.78 27.28 -1.19
CA ALA A 639 -54.42 28.35 -0.25
C ALA A 639 -55.44 28.64 0.87
N GLY A 640 -56.50 27.84 1.01
CA GLY A 640 -57.52 27.95 2.05
C GLY A 640 -57.16 27.19 3.33
N SER A 641 -57.99 27.27 4.36
CA SER A 641 -57.83 26.45 5.58
C SER A 641 -59.17 26.08 6.20
N THR A 642 -59.15 25.07 7.07
CA THR A 642 -60.28 24.72 7.95
C THR A 642 -59.78 24.39 9.34
N SER A 643 -60.63 24.55 10.35
CA SER A 643 -60.27 24.26 11.74
C SER A 643 -61.33 23.42 12.43
N PHE A 644 -60.87 22.58 13.34
CA PHE A 644 -61.70 21.82 14.27
C PHE A 644 -61.07 21.86 15.67
N GLY A 645 -61.76 21.31 16.66
CA GLY A 645 -61.17 21.19 17.98
C GLY A 645 -61.78 20.08 18.81
N PHE A 646 -61.11 19.77 19.91
CA PHE A 646 -61.54 18.75 20.83
C PHE A 646 -61.12 19.05 22.27
N GLN A 647 -61.81 18.42 23.22
CA GLN A 647 -61.47 18.36 24.63
C GLN A 647 -61.01 16.95 24.99
N GLY A 648 -59.99 16.86 25.85
CA GLY A 648 -59.48 15.60 26.34
C GLY A 648 -58.95 15.65 27.77
N THR A 649 -58.48 14.50 28.24
CA THR A 649 -57.88 14.26 29.56
C THR A 649 -56.48 13.67 29.40
N TRP A 650 -55.62 13.87 30.39
CA TRP A 650 -54.28 13.29 30.48
C TRP A 650 -53.91 13.10 31.95
N ALA A 651 -53.04 12.13 32.28
CA ALA A 651 -52.57 11.92 33.65
C ALA A 651 -51.05 12.07 33.79
N GLY A 652 -50.28 11.62 32.79
CA GLY A 652 -48.81 11.68 32.79
C GLY A 652 -48.24 12.83 31.98
N SER A 653 -48.67 12.98 30.72
CA SER A 653 -48.09 13.97 29.80
C SER A 653 -49.09 14.45 28.74
N ASP A 654 -49.13 15.76 28.52
CA ASP A 654 -49.85 16.39 27.41
C ASP A 654 -48.90 16.96 26.34
N ALA A 655 -47.90 16.18 25.93
CA ALA A 655 -46.98 16.59 24.87
C ALA A 655 -47.72 16.70 23.52
N SER A 656 -47.48 17.78 22.77
CA SER A 656 -48.10 18.00 21.46
C SER A 656 -47.59 17.01 20.41
N PRO A 657 -48.47 16.48 19.53
CA PRO A 657 -48.05 15.70 18.37
C PRO A 657 -47.17 16.54 17.43
N THR A 658 -46.15 15.92 16.86
CA THR A 658 -45.19 16.57 15.96
C THR A 658 -45.28 16.08 14.51
N SER A 659 -46.14 15.09 14.23
CA SER A 659 -46.35 14.54 12.91
C SER A 659 -47.83 14.34 12.64
N PHE A 660 -48.28 14.84 11.49
CA PHE A 660 -49.66 14.76 11.05
C PHE A 660 -49.72 14.23 9.63
N THR A 661 -50.81 13.54 9.31
CA THR A 661 -51.16 13.18 7.94
C THR A 661 -52.57 13.63 7.63
N VAL A 662 -52.81 14.14 6.43
CA VAL A 662 -54.14 14.43 5.89
C VAL A 662 -54.39 13.51 4.71
N ASN A 663 -55.47 12.72 4.79
CA ASN A 663 -55.82 11.67 3.80
C ASN A 663 -54.68 10.67 3.53
N GLY A 664 -53.90 10.35 4.57
CA GLY A 664 -52.75 9.44 4.49
C GLY A 664 -51.46 10.07 3.96
N SER A 665 -51.49 11.34 3.53
CA SER A 665 -50.30 12.09 3.09
C SER A 665 -49.75 12.96 4.21
N ALA A 666 -48.43 13.04 4.35
CA ALA A 666 -47.80 13.85 5.39
C ALA A 666 -48.18 15.35 5.24
N CYS A 667 -48.58 15.95 6.35
CA CYS A 667 -49.01 17.35 6.43
C CYS A 667 -48.20 18.03 7.52
N GLY A 668 -47.35 18.97 7.14
CA GLY A 668 -46.35 19.60 8.01
C GLY A 668 -46.65 21.06 8.21
#